data_AF-A0A524CWX1-F1
#
_entry.id   AF-A0A524CWX1-F1
#
_cell.length_a   1.000
_cell.length_b   1.000
_cell.length_c   1.000
_cell.angle_alpha   90.00
_cell.angle_beta   90.00
_cell.angle_gamma   90.00
#
_symmetry.space_group_name_H-M   'P 1'
#
loop_
_entity.id
_entity.type
_entity.pdbx_description
1 polymer ?
#
loop_
_entity_poly.entity_id
_entity_poly.type
_entity_poly.pdbx_seq_one_letter_code
_entity_poly.pdbx_strand_id
1 'polypeptide(L)'
;IIAGRPVFSYPSRIGGHRIRYGRSRNTGLAAGGLHPATMVLLDKFIAIGTQLRIERPGKSTSICPVSSIEPPIVKLKNGDVIKVKTMELAEKIFPEMKKILFLGDILFGYGEFAENNHNLLPSGYVEEWWALELQNEMEKKKIDDPDLKLYLDDPFSNIPTATDAIEISKKFRIPLHPAYTDFWGNISPNELKILHEALRKTYSKTNGKIQLRNEKDVKKILEKAFIVHKVKDDKIYFSKAMDYVYEEIFNLKDINKIDSKNDDDIFSYFYKLSGIKIKNKAPYYMGSRMGRPEKSERKSMKGIHSLFPLSDKVGNSRLIEKAIELRKVKIDVCRKQCPDCGKITIFNKCPNCNSHTELQKICTNPNCRKLSPTSYEVCHQCQSRLNYSEEALFNIKKYVRKVTDSLNLPLPEKMKGIFGLTNRYKVPEPVEKGILRAKNGVLVYKTAEIRYDATDIPLTHFKPREIEISLQKLKELGYTYDCEGKPLQSLDQIVELKVQDVILSNDSADYLVKVAHFLDDELDLFYHMSRYYNIKSKEDLIGHLVVGLAPHTSAGIIGRIIGFSHARSIYAHPFWHAAKRRNCDGDEDSVMLLLDPLLNFSRHYLPSKIGGRMDATLVIGTLLDPKEIDTEAQNVDTLFQYPIEFYEATERFASPNEIEGIMEIVKDRLGQEGQYENIGYNIPTDNINAGPTMTAYKLHESMDEKIEAQLHLAKIIKSVEAKEVAKKILSSHFNPDILGNLRKFALQEFRCVKCNTKYRRPPLSNSGKCSKCGGNVILTVNRGGIEKYIPRALKLCKDFKLDDYTYQRMELIEEYVTSLTNNPRIKQQKLSDFF
;
A
#
# COMPACT_ATOMS: atom_id res chain seq x y z
N ILE A 1 14.45 11.60 -1.23
CA ILE A 1 14.17 10.71 -0.08
C ILE A 1 13.42 11.54 0.94
N ILE A 2 12.17 11.19 1.23
CA ILE A 2 11.35 11.93 2.20
C ILE A 2 11.75 11.47 3.61
N ALA A 3 11.74 12.37 4.58
CA ALA A 3 12.00 11.99 5.97
C ALA A 3 10.93 11.00 6.47
N GLY A 4 11.35 10.04 7.28
CA GLY A 4 10.53 8.95 7.77
C GLY A 4 10.25 7.84 6.75
N ARG A 5 10.77 7.91 5.52
CA ARG A 5 10.59 6.88 4.50
C ARG A 5 11.92 6.19 4.20
N PRO A 6 12.19 5.00 4.79
CA PRO A 6 13.48 4.33 4.66
C PRO A 6 13.85 4.01 3.21
N VAL A 7 15.17 4.00 2.97
CA VAL A 7 15.75 3.36 1.79
C VAL A 7 16.17 1.97 2.23
N PHE A 8 15.74 0.96 1.48
CA PHE A 8 16.06 -0.43 1.80
C PHE A 8 17.24 -0.91 0.97
N SER A 9 17.39 -0.46 -0.27
CA SER A 9 18.53 -0.80 -1.10
C SER A 9 18.81 0.28 -2.13
N TYR A 10 20.08 0.56 -2.40
CA TYR A 10 20.46 1.35 -3.57
C TYR A 10 20.45 0.51 -4.86
N PRO A 11 20.31 1.15 -6.02
CA PRO A 11 20.32 0.47 -7.32
C PRO A 11 21.52 -0.46 -7.50
N SER A 12 21.27 -1.70 -7.91
CA SER A 12 22.29 -2.72 -8.21
C SER A 12 23.33 -2.98 -7.11
N ARG A 13 23.08 -2.60 -5.84
CA ARG A 13 24.04 -2.85 -4.74
C ARG A 13 23.91 -4.28 -4.21
N ILE A 14 25.04 -4.95 -4.05
CA ILE A 14 25.14 -6.27 -3.42
C ILE A 14 24.53 -6.23 -2.01
N GLY A 15 23.64 -7.19 -1.74
CA GLY A 15 22.88 -7.27 -0.48
C GLY A 15 21.52 -6.60 -0.53
N GLY A 16 21.18 -5.96 -1.66
CA GLY A 16 19.81 -5.56 -1.99
C GLY A 16 18.89 -6.76 -2.19
N HIS A 17 17.69 -6.51 -2.71
CA HIS A 17 16.78 -7.60 -3.06
C HIS A 17 17.29 -8.33 -4.30
N ARG A 18 17.20 -9.67 -4.31
CA ARG A 18 17.37 -10.45 -5.54
C ARG A 18 16.00 -10.54 -6.22
N ILE A 19 15.93 -10.24 -7.52
CA ILE A 19 14.68 -10.46 -8.26
C ILE A 19 14.50 -11.97 -8.45
N ARG A 20 13.35 -12.49 -8.04
CA ARG A 20 12.90 -13.84 -8.37
C ARG A 20 11.71 -13.73 -9.30
N TYR A 21 11.75 -14.47 -10.40
CA TYR A 21 10.67 -14.52 -11.36
C TYR A 21 9.59 -15.49 -10.91
N GLY A 22 8.34 -15.03 -10.95
CA GLY A 22 7.18 -15.84 -10.63
C GLY A 22 6.04 -15.01 -10.06
N ARG A 23 4.86 -15.62 -10.04
CA ARG A 23 3.65 -15.08 -9.44
C ARG A 23 3.24 -15.99 -8.28
N SER A 24 3.02 -15.39 -7.12
CA SER A 24 2.24 -16.00 -6.05
C SER A 24 0.78 -15.60 -6.16
N ARG A 25 -0.10 -16.35 -5.51
CA ARG A 25 -1.56 -16.12 -5.50
C ARG A 25 -1.99 -14.72 -5.03
N ASN A 26 -1.13 -14.00 -4.31
CA ASN A 26 -1.36 -12.64 -3.81
C ASN A 26 -0.45 -11.57 -4.47
N THR A 27 0.07 -11.82 -5.68
CA THR A 27 0.95 -10.91 -6.43
C THR A 27 0.50 -10.77 -7.90
N GLY A 28 1.10 -9.86 -8.66
CA GLY A 28 0.72 -9.48 -10.02
C GLY A 28 -0.06 -8.16 -10.06
N LEU A 29 -0.37 -7.64 -11.25
CA LEU A 29 -1.01 -6.32 -11.43
C LEU A 29 -0.25 -5.23 -10.63
N ALA A 30 1.07 -5.14 -10.83
CA ALA A 30 2.02 -4.32 -10.11
C ALA A 30 2.32 -4.69 -8.64
N ALA A 31 1.65 -5.68 -8.04
CA ALA A 31 2.01 -6.15 -6.70
C ALA A 31 3.18 -7.15 -6.71
N GLY A 32 4.12 -6.96 -5.78
CA GLY A 32 5.32 -7.77 -5.62
C GLY A 32 5.32 -8.54 -4.30
N GLY A 33 6.08 -9.62 -4.26
CA GLY A 33 6.21 -10.46 -3.06
C GLY A 33 7.48 -10.19 -2.27
N LEU A 34 7.39 -10.14 -0.93
CA LEU A 34 8.54 -10.21 -0.03
C LEU A 34 8.38 -11.32 0.99
N HIS A 35 9.51 -11.85 1.44
CA HIS A 35 9.51 -12.79 2.55
C HIS A 35 9.03 -12.09 3.85
N PRO A 36 8.10 -12.70 4.63
CA PRO A 36 7.58 -12.11 5.86
C PRO A 36 8.65 -11.69 6.87
N ALA A 37 9.69 -12.52 7.04
CA ALA A 37 10.83 -12.20 7.89
C ALA A 37 11.57 -10.91 7.46
N THR A 38 11.65 -10.64 6.14
CA THR A 38 12.22 -9.39 5.62
C THR A 38 11.36 -8.20 6.03
N MET A 39 10.04 -8.31 5.92
CA MET A 39 9.12 -7.25 6.32
C MET A 39 9.28 -6.88 7.80
N VAL A 40 9.45 -7.89 8.67
CA VAL A 40 9.70 -7.71 10.11
C VAL A 40 11.08 -7.09 10.38
N LEU A 41 12.15 -7.64 9.79
CA LEU A 41 13.53 -7.17 10.01
C LEU A 41 13.80 -5.76 9.48
N LEU A 42 12.96 -5.26 8.58
CA LEU A 42 12.96 -3.87 8.16
C LEU A 42 12.18 -2.98 9.14
N ASP A 43 12.27 -3.30 10.43
CA ASP A 43 11.64 -2.62 11.56
C ASP A 43 10.13 -2.39 11.34
N LYS A 44 9.48 -3.38 10.72
CA LYS A 44 8.05 -3.35 10.34
C LYS A 44 7.63 -2.11 9.54
N PHE A 45 8.56 -1.43 8.85
CA PHE A 45 8.21 -0.33 7.93
C PHE A 45 7.46 -0.81 6.71
N ILE A 46 7.68 -2.08 6.32
CA ILE A 46 6.93 -2.74 5.26
C ILE A 46 5.84 -3.58 5.92
N ALA A 47 4.59 -3.14 5.77
CA ALA A 47 3.41 -3.91 6.08
C ALA A 47 2.76 -4.43 4.79
N ILE A 48 1.80 -5.33 4.92
CA ILE A 48 1.02 -5.84 3.79
C ILE A 48 0.29 -4.66 3.11
N GLY A 49 0.51 -4.47 1.81
CA GLY A 49 0.00 -3.33 1.04
C GLY A 49 0.87 -2.06 1.12
N THR A 50 1.99 -2.06 1.84
CA THR A 50 2.92 -0.92 1.78
C THR A 50 3.48 -0.79 0.36
N GLN A 51 3.35 0.40 -0.22
CA GLN A 51 3.93 0.70 -1.52
C GLN A 51 5.45 0.84 -1.37
N LEU A 52 6.22 0.13 -2.17
CA LEU A 52 7.63 0.41 -2.43
C LEU A 52 7.79 1.18 -3.71
N ARG A 53 8.83 2.01 -3.77
CA ARG A 53 9.39 2.53 -5.02
C ARG A 53 10.58 1.68 -5.37
N ILE A 54 10.52 1.07 -6.54
CA ILE A 54 11.50 0.09 -7.03
C ILE A 54 12.24 0.67 -8.23
N GLU A 55 13.36 0.04 -8.54
CA GLU A 55 14.18 0.39 -9.71
C GLU A 55 13.62 -0.20 -11.02
N ARG A 56 13.02 -1.40 -10.93
CA ARG A 56 12.54 -2.24 -12.04
C ARG A 56 11.56 -3.30 -11.47
N PRO A 57 10.71 -3.96 -12.28
CA PRO A 57 10.40 -3.63 -13.67
C PRO A 57 9.61 -2.32 -13.82
N GLY A 58 8.81 -1.95 -12.81
CA GLY A 58 8.01 -0.72 -12.80
C GLY A 58 8.53 0.37 -11.86
N LYS A 59 7.68 1.39 -11.58
CA LYS A 59 8.02 2.53 -10.69
C LYS A 59 7.64 2.31 -9.24
N SER A 60 6.59 1.52 -9.00
CA SER A 60 6.04 1.25 -7.68
C SER A 60 5.47 -0.15 -7.63
N THR A 61 5.29 -0.66 -6.42
CA THR A 61 4.65 -1.95 -6.18
C THR A 61 4.05 -1.98 -4.77
N SER A 62 2.86 -2.54 -4.60
CA SER A 62 2.37 -2.94 -3.28
C SER A 62 3.01 -4.26 -2.87
N ILE A 63 3.42 -4.39 -1.61
CA ILE A 63 4.07 -5.62 -1.12
C ILE A 63 3.07 -6.57 -0.47
N CYS A 64 3.16 -7.83 -0.88
CA CYS A 64 2.43 -8.96 -0.30
C CYS A 64 3.41 -10.00 0.28
N PRO A 65 2.99 -10.77 1.29
CA PRO A 65 3.86 -11.78 1.92
C PRO A 65 3.93 -13.07 1.10
N VAL A 66 5.16 -13.53 0.85
CA VAL A 66 5.44 -14.80 0.16
C VAL A 66 6.49 -15.57 0.97
N SER A 67 6.11 -16.65 1.65
CA SER A 67 6.99 -17.38 2.58
C SER A 67 7.98 -18.35 1.90
N SER A 68 7.71 -18.79 0.68
CA SER A 68 8.52 -19.78 -0.04
C SER A 68 9.81 -19.22 -0.66
N ILE A 69 9.88 -17.90 -0.88
CA ILE A 69 11.03 -17.25 -1.53
C ILE A 69 12.23 -17.12 -0.58
N GLU A 70 13.42 -16.81 -1.11
CA GLU A 70 14.64 -16.80 -0.30
C GLU A 70 14.56 -15.72 0.80
N PRO A 71 14.71 -16.10 2.08
CA PRO A 71 14.63 -15.20 3.22
C PRO A 71 15.88 -14.30 3.35
N PRO A 72 15.84 -13.29 4.24
CA PRO A 72 16.99 -12.43 4.49
C PRO A 72 18.11 -13.17 5.25
N ILE A 73 19.34 -12.71 5.05
CA ILE A 73 20.53 -13.20 5.74
C ILE A 73 21.12 -12.07 6.58
N VAL A 74 21.31 -12.33 7.87
CA VAL A 74 21.74 -11.32 8.84
C VAL A 74 22.99 -11.75 9.59
N LYS A 75 23.75 -10.76 10.04
CA LYS A 75 24.87 -10.88 10.96
C LYS A 75 24.43 -10.44 12.35
N LEU A 76 24.64 -11.29 13.35
CA LEU A 76 24.37 -11.01 14.75
C LEU A 76 25.56 -10.32 15.44
N LYS A 77 25.32 -9.74 16.62
CA LYS A 77 26.36 -9.07 17.43
C LYS A 77 27.47 -10.03 17.87
N ASN A 78 27.16 -11.29 18.11
CA ASN A 78 28.12 -12.35 18.43
C ASN A 78 29.01 -12.76 17.23
N GLY A 79 28.70 -12.27 16.02
CA GLY A 79 29.43 -12.56 14.80
C GLY A 79 28.82 -13.68 13.95
N ASP A 80 27.79 -14.37 14.40
CA ASP A 80 27.09 -15.39 13.61
C ASP A 80 26.44 -14.77 12.38
N VAL A 81 26.40 -15.54 11.29
CA VAL A 81 25.63 -15.23 10.09
C VAL A 81 24.55 -16.27 9.94
N ILE A 82 23.29 -15.84 9.98
CA ILE A 82 22.13 -16.74 9.95
C ILE A 82 21.13 -16.33 8.88
N LYS A 83 20.45 -17.33 8.33
CA LYS A 83 19.31 -17.19 7.42
C LYS A 83 18.02 -17.17 8.23
N VAL A 84 17.17 -16.17 8.04
CA VAL A 84 16.02 -15.88 8.92
C VAL A 84 14.72 -16.32 8.27
N LYS A 85 14.33 -17.58 8.49
CA LYS A 85 13.24 -18.25 7.75
C LYS A 85 11.83 -17.94 8.23
N THR A 86 11.63 -17.39 9.43
CA THR A 86 10.29 -17.16 9.98
C THR A 86 10.16 -15.79 10.62
N MET A 87 8.91 -15.31 10.77
CA MET A 87 8.65 -14.04 11.43
C MET A 87 9.01 -14.08 12.91
N GLU A 88 8.73 -15.19 13.61
CA GLU A 88 9.00 -15.34 15.03
C GLU A 88 10.51 -15.27 15.30
N LEU A 89 11.30 -15.91 14.43
CA LEU A 89 12.75 -15.80 14.50
C LEU A 89 13.21 -14.36 14.21
N ALA A 90 12.63 -13.69 13.22
CA ALA A 90 12.95 -12.30 12.89
C ALA A 90 12.71 -11.35 14.07
N GLU A 91 11.56 -11.46 14.73
CA GLU A 91 11.23 -10.65 15.92
C GLU A 91 12.20 -10.91 17.06
N LYS A 92 12.52 -12.18 17.32
CA LYS A 92 13.44 -12.58 18.41
C LYS A 92 14.85 -12.03 18.24
N ILE A 93 15.39 -12.07 17.01
CA ILE A 93 16.79 -11.71 16.75
C ILE A 93 17.00 -10.23 16.44
N PHE A 94 15.95 -9.47 16.11
CA PHE A 94 16.08 -8.06 15.72
C PHE A 94 16.92 -7.23 16.72
N PRO A 95 16.77 -7.37 18.05
CA PRO A 95 17.62 -6.67 19.02
C PRO A 95 19.09 -7.11 19.04
N GLU A 96 19.37 -8.35 18.66
CA GLU A 96 20.71 -8.95 18.61
C GLU A 96 21.40 -8.75 17.26
N MET A 97 20.68 -8.19 16.28
CA MET A 97 21.18 -7.98 14.95
C MET A 97 22.25 -6.88 14.90
N LYS A 98 23.30 -7.13 14.13
CA LYS A 98 24.36 -6.15 13.82
C LYS A 98 24.22 -5.60 12.40
N LYS A 99 23.91 -6.45 11.43
CA LYS A 99 23.80 -6.04 10.02
C LYS A 99 22.89 -6.98 9.23
N ILE A 100 22.05 -6.43 8.35
CA ILE A 100 21.37 -7.19 7.30
C ILE A 100 22.33 -7.28 6.12
N LEU A 101 22.80 -8.49 5.82
CA LEU A 101 23.75 -8.72 4.73
C LEU A 101 23.04 -8.83 3.38
N PHE A 102 21.89 -9.52 3.37
CA PHE A 102 21.05 -9.72 2.20
C PHE A 102 19.58 -9.55 2.60
N LEU A 103 18.81 -8.79 1.82
CA LEU A 103 17.40 -8.51 2.10
C LEU A 103 16.46 -9.67 1.77
N GLY A 104 16.92 -10.70 1.05
CA GLY A 104 16.05 -11.74 0.52
C GLY A 104 15.55 -11.42 -0.88
N ASP A 105 14.67 -12.27 -1.37
CA ASP A 105 14.04 -12.12 -2.68
C ASP A 105 13.00 -11.00 -2.70
N ILE A 106 12.78 -10.45 -3.89
CA ILE A 106 11.58 -9.72 -4.27
C ILE A 106 10.98 -10.38 -5.51
N LEU A 107 9.72 -10.75 -5.41
CA LEU A 107 9.02 -11.55 -6.42
C LEU A 107 8.27 -10.66 -7.41
N PHE A 108 8.47 -10.91 -8.70
CA PHE A 108 7.71 -10.31 -9.80
C PHE A 108 7.40 -11.34 -10.89
N GLY A 109 6.17 -11.28 -11.42
CA GLY A 109 5.77 -12.09 -12.57
C GLY A 109 6.41 -11.59 -13.87
N TYR A 110 6.38 -12.42 -14.91
CA TYR A 110 6.80 -12.07 -16.26
C TYR A 110 5.97 -10.90 -16.81
N GLY A 111 4.66 -10.91 -16.56
CA GLY A 111 3.70 -9.90 -16.97
C GLY A 111 4.09 -8.47 -16.60
N GLU A 112 4.73 -8.30 -15.44
CA GLU A 112 5.21 -6.99 -14.98
C GLU A 112 6.35 -6.44 -15.85
N PHE A 113 7.19 -7.32 -16.39
CA PHE A 113 8.24 -6.96 -17.34
C PHE A 113 7.66 -6.69 -18.72
N ALA A 114 6.67 -7.47 -19.14
CA ALA A 114 5.96 -7.27 -20.40
C ALA A 114 5.23 -5.93 -20.44
N GLU A 115 4.44 -5.61 -19.41
CA GLU A 115 3.72 -4.33 -19.28
C GLU A 115 4.66 -3.13 -19.35
N ASN A 116 5.77 -3.18 -18.58
CA ASN A 116 6.71 -2.07 -18.51
C ASN A 116 7.74 -2.08 -19.66
N ASN A 117 7.65 -3.04 -20.59
CA ASN A 117 8.58 -3.27 -21.69
C ASN A 117 10.05 -3.25 -21.22
N HIS A 118 10.32 -3.89 -20.09
CA HIS A 118 11.65 -3.98 -19.50
C HIS A 118 12.27 -5.33 -19.88
N ASN A 119 13.50 -5.35 -20.39
CA ASN A 119 14.20 -6.60 -20.71
C ASN A 119 14.25 -7.53 -19.49
N LEU A 120 14.13 -8.83 -19.74
CA LEU A 120 14.33 -9.82 -18.70
C LEU A 120 15.77 -9.74 -18.21
N LEU A 121 15.95 -9.78 -16.90
CA LEU A 121 17.26 -9.87 -16.28
C LEU A 121 17.59 -11.34 -16.07
N PRO A 122 18.87 -11.73 -16.12
CA PRO A 122 19.28 -13.08 -15.77
C PRO A 122 18.70 -13.48 -14.42
N SER A 123 17.93 -14.57 -14.42
CA SER A 123 17.38 -15.12 -13.19
C SER A 123 18.50 -15.57 -12.27
N GLY A 124 18.32 -15.39 -10.96
CA GLY A 124 19.09 -16.18 -10.02
C GLY A 124 18.80 -17.66 -10.20
N TYR A 125 19.77 -18.51 -9.87
CA TYR A 125 19.52 -19.94 -9.81
C TYR A 125 18.63 -20.25 -8.59
N VAL A 126 17.46 -20.86 -8.86
CA VAL A 126 16.34 -21.05 -7.93
C VAL A 126 15.76 -22.46 -8.10
N GLU A 127 15.00 -22.90 -7.10
CA GLU A 127 14.53 -24.28 -6.95
C GLU A 127 13.65 -24.72 -8.14
N GLU A 128 12.81 -23.83 -8.65
CA GLU A 128 11.93 -24.04 -9.80
C GLU A 128 12.74 -24.35 -11.06
N TRP A 129 13.83 -23.60 -11.29
CA TRP A 129 14.70 -23.82 -12.44
C TRP A 129 15.50 -25.12 -12.30
N TRP A 130 16.00 -25.41 -11.09
CA TRP A 130 16.69 -26.67 -10.83
C TRP A 130 15.79 -27.89 -11.06
N ALA A 131 14.52 -27.82 -10.63
CA ALA A 131 13.54 -28.87 -10.85
C ALA A 131 13.28 -29.11 -12.35
N LEU A 132 13.16 -28.04 -13.15
CA LEU A 132 13.02 -28.15 -14.61
C LEU A 132 14.25 -28.78 -15.28
N GLU A 133 15.47 -28.43 -14.84
CA GLU A 133 16.69 -29.04 -15.35
C GLU A 133 16.77 -30.54 -15.00
N LEU A 134 16.32 -30.91 -13.79
CA LEU A 134 16.23 -32.31 -13.38
C LEU A 134 15.18 -33.07 -14.21
N GLN A 135 13.99 -32.51 -14.37
CA GLN A 135 12.90 -33.09 -15.16
C GLN A 135 13.37 -33.36 -16.59
N ASN A 136 13.97 -32.38 -17.26
CA ASN A 136 14.47 -32.53 -18.62
C ASN A 136 15.51 -33.63 -18.76
N GLU A 137 16.43 -33.77 -17.79
CA GLU A 137 17.43 -34.84 -17.83
C GLU A 137 16.85 -36.22 -17.46
N MET A 138 15.84 -36.28 -16.59
CA MET A 138 15.09 -37.51 -16.32
C MET A 138 14.34 -38.00 -17.56
N GLU A 139 13.66 -37.10 -18.27
CA GLU A 139 12.94 -37.40 -19.51
C GLU A 139 13.90 -37.87 -20.62
N LYS A 140 15.02 -37.15 -20.85
CA LYS A 140 16.04 -37.55 -21.83
C LYS A 140 16.64 -38.92 -21.55
N LYS A 141 16.86 -39.25 -20.27
CA LYS A 141 17.43 -40.53 -19.84
C LYS A 141 16.37 -41.61 -19.60
N LYS A 142 15.08 -41.28 -19.75
CA LYS A 142 13.93 -42.16 -19.49
C LYS A 142 13.96 -42.79 -18.09
N ILE A 143 14.30 -41.99 -17.08
CA ILE A 143 14.34 -42.40 -15.69
C ILE A 143 13.00 -42.07 -15.04
N ASP A 144 12.29 -43.10 -14.58
CA ASP A 144 11.09 -42.96 -13.76
C ASP A 144 11.45 -43.33 -12.31
N ASP A 145 11.66 -42.32 -11.49
CA ASP A 145 12.07 -42.47 -10.09
C ASP A 145 11.08 -41.70 -9.19
N PRO A 146 10.29 -42.40 -8.36
CA PRO A 146 9.32 -41.77 -7.47
C PRO A 146 9.95 -40.78 -6.48
N ASP A 147 11.18 -41.05 -6.00
CA ASP A 147 11.83 -40.19 -5.02
C ASP A 147 12.28 -38.87 -5.67
N LEU A 148 12.70 -38.92 -6.94
CA LEU A 148 13.03 -37.71 -7.70
C LEU A 148 11.78 -36.90 -8.08
N LYS A 149 10.65 -37.58 -8.37
CA LYS A 149 9.37 -36.91 -8.67
C LYS A 149 8.87 -36.04 -7.52
N LEU A 150 9.12 -36.43 -6.26
CA LEU A 150 8.78 -35.60 -5.09
C LEU A 150 9.43 -34.21 -5.14
N TYR A 151 10.64 -34.09 -5.69
CA TYR A 151 11.34 -32.82 -5.85
C TYR A 151 10.79 -31.98 -7.02
N LEU A 152 10.12 -32.61 -7.99
CA LEU A 152 9.49 -31.94 -9.13
C LEU A 152 8.10 -31.42 -8.76
N ASP A 153 7.32 -32.20 -8.01
CA ASP A 153 5.94 -31.87 -7.64
C ASP A 153 5.87 -30.74 -6.60
N ASP A 154 6.81 -30.68 -5.66
CA ASP A 154 6.92 -29.58 -4.68
C ASP A 154 8.41 -29.23 -4.41
N PRO A 155 9.05 -28.44 -5.29
CA PRO A 155 10.44 -28.05 -5.15
C PRO A 155 10.71 -27.09 -3.97
N PHE A 156 9.66 -26.57 -3.34
CA PHE A 156 9.79 -25.60 -2.25
C PHE A 156 9.85 -26.29 -0.88
N SER A 157 9.05 -27.33 -0.67
CA SER A 157 9.03 -28.08 0.59
C SER A 157 9.97 -29.28 0.59
N ASN A 158 10.12 -29.96 -0.55
CA ASN A 158 10.95 -31.15 -0.68
C ASN A 158 12.35 -30.78 -1.16
N ILE A 159 13.22 -30.39 -0.23
CA ILE A 159 14.62 -30.07 -0.54
C ILE A 159 15.47 -31.34 -0.39
N PRO A 160 16.23 -31.77 -1.42
CA PRO A 160 17.11 -32.94 -1.32
C PRO A 160 18.15 -32.76 -0.22
N THR A 161 18.62 -33.86 0.38
CA THR A 161 19.74 -33.76 1.33
C THR A 161 21.02 -33.32 0.62
N ALA A 162 22.03 -32.86 1.37
CA ALA A 162 23.30 -32.42 0.75
C ALA A 162 24.01 -33.55 -0.01
N THR A 163 23.87 -34.80 0.45
CA THR A 163 24.38 -35.98 -0.25
C THR A 163 23.64 -36.20 -1.55
N ASP A 164 22.31 -36.22 -1.51
CA ASP A 164 21.49 -36.47 -2.69
C ASP A 164 21.67 -35.35 -3.72
N ALA A 165 21.74 -34.09 -3.29
CA ALA A 165 21.96 -32.96 -4.18
C ALA A 165 23.27 -33.09 -4.98
N ILE A 166 24.36 -33.55 -4.35
CA ILE A 166 25.64 -33.76 -5.03
C ILE A 166 25.59 -34.98 -5.94
N GLU A 167 24.97 -36.07 -5.50
CA GLU A 167 24.79 -37.28 -6.30
C GLU A 167 23.95 -37.01 -7.55
N ILE A 168 22.84 -36.28 -7.41
CA ILE A 168 21.97 -35.85 -8.50
C ILE A 168 22.77 -34.97 -9.46
N SER A 169 23.50 -33.96 -8.98
CA SER A 169 24.34 -33.11 -9.85
C SER A 169 25.39 -33.91 -10.62
N LYS A 170 26.04 -34.90 -10.00
CA LYS A 170 27.02 -35.77 -10.70
C LYS A 170 26.35 -36.72 -11.70
N LYS A 171 25.26 -37.38 -11.31
CA LYS A 171 24.51 -38.36 -12.13
C LYS A 171 23.85 -37.71 -13.34
N PHE A 172 23.21 -36.56 -13.14
CA PHE A 172 22.45 -35.85 -14.17
C PHE A 172 23.24 -34.75 -14.88
N ARG A 173 24.44 -34.37 -14.37
CA ARG A 173 25.27 -33.26 -14.89
C ARG A 173 24.54 -31.90 -14.91
N ILE A 174 23.59 -31.75 -13.99
CA ILE A 174 22.91 -30.50 -13.70
C ILE A 174 23.66 -29.74 -12.59
N PRO A 175 23.50 -28.40 -12.48
CA PRO A 175 24.10 -27.62 -11.42
C PRO A 175 23.69 -28.07 -10.00
N LEU A 176 24.51 -27.69 -9.01
CA LEU A 176 24.22 -27.94 -7.60
C LEU A 176 22.93 -27.26 -7.16
N HIS A 177 22.12 -27.96 -6.37
CA HIS A 177 20.84 -27.45 -5.87
C HIS A 177 20.98 -26.06 -5.20
N PRO A 178 20.08 -25.09 -5.49
CA PRO A 178 20.13 -23.71 -4.98
C PRO A 178 20.21 -23.58 -3.46
N ALA A 179 19.57 -24.50 -2.71
CA ALA A 179 19.62 -24.52 -1.24
C ALA A 179 21.05 -24.68 -0.67
N TYR A 180 21.95 -25.34 -1.40
CA TYR A 180 23.36 -25.57 -1.03
C TYR A 180 24.35 -24.72 -1.83
N THR A 181 23.84 -23.81 -2.66
CA THR A 181 24.66 -22.88 -3.43
C THR A 181 24.73 -21.54 -2.68
N ASP A 182 25.95 -21.09 -2.36
CA ASP A 182 26.20 -19.77 -1.79
C ASP A 182 26.29 -18.68 -2.88
N PHE A 183 26.39 -17.41 -2.47
CA PHE A 183 26.40 -16.27 -3.38
C PHE A 183 27.80 -15.99 -3.92
N TRP A 184 28.38 -17.00 -4.59
CA TRP A 184 29.76 -16.97 -5.10
C TRP A 184 30.03 -15.83 -6.09
N GLY A 185 29.00 -15.39 -6.84
CA GLY A 185 29.11 -14.24 -7.74
C GLY A 185 29.42 -12.90 -7.05
N ASN A 186 29.33 -12.82 -5.72
CA ASN A 186 29.64 -11.60 -4.98
C ASN A 186 31.13 -11.41 -4.65
N ILE A 187 31.94 -12.46 -4.75
CA ILE A 187 33.37 -12.41 -4.46
C ILE A 187 34.19 -12.39 -5.76
N SER A 188 35.47 -12.06 -5.69
CA SER A 188 36.39 -12.14 -6.83
C SER A 188 37.09 -13.50 -6.89
N PRO A 189 37.63 -13.92 -8.06
CA PRO A 189 38.42 -15.15 -8.16
C PRO A 189 39.60 -15.21 -7.18
N ASN A 190 40.24 -14.07 -6.87
CA ASN A 190 41.33 -13.99 -5.89
C ASN A 190 40.83 -14.22 -4.45
N GLU A 191 39.69 -13.62 -4.10
CA GLU A 191 39.04 -13.87 -2.80
C GLU A 191 38.64 -15.35 -2.65
N LEU A 192 38.18 -15.99 -3.73
CA LEU A 192 37.85 -17.42 -3.74
C LEU A 192 39.08 -18.30 -3.50
N LYS A 193 40.22 -17.99 -4.14
CA LYS A 193 41.49 -18.71 -3.92
C LYS A 193 41.96 -18.62 -2.47
N ILE A 194 41.88 -17.44 -1.86
CA ILE A 194 42.20 -17.23 -0.44
C ILE A 194 41.30 -18.11 0.45
N LEU A 195 40.00 -18.13 0.17
CA LEU A 195 39.06 -18.97 0.91
C LEU A 195 39.35 -20.47 0.73
N HIS A 196 39.62 -20.91 -0.51
CA HIS A 196 39.96 -22.30 -0.80
C HIS A 196 41.22 -22.75 -0.03
N GLU A 197 42.29 -21.95 -0.01
CA GLU A 197 43.48 -22.26 0.78
C GLU A 197 43.19 -22.35 2.29
N ALA A 198 42.33 -21.47 2.81
CA ALA A 198 41.94 -21.49 4.22
C ALA A 198 41.13 -22.76 4.57
N LEU A 199 40.19 -23.15 3.70
CA LEU A 199 39.41 -24.39 3.84
C LEU A 199 40.33 -25.61 3.80
N ARG A 200 41.24 -25.67 2.82
CA ARG A 200 42.19 -26.78 2.66
C ARG A 200 43.12 -26.96 3.85
N LYS A 201 43.61 -25.87 4.46
CA LYS A 201 44.49 -25.93 5.65
C LYS A 201 43.77 -26.43 6.92
N THR A 202 42.46 -26.26 7.00
CA THR A 202 41.67 -26.50 8.22
C THR A 202 40.74 -27.70 8.13
N TYR A 203 40.61 -28.30 6.95
CA TYR A 203 39.80 -29.49 6.72
C TYR A 203 40.41 -30.72 7.42
N SER A 204 39.61 -31.39 8.25
CA SER A 204 39.98 -32.64 8.93
C SER A 204 39.55 -33.85 8.12
N LYS A 205 40.50 -34.53 7.47
CA LYS A 205 40.26 -35.75 6.68
C LYS A 205 39.65 -36.90 7.49
N THR A 206 39.83 -36.93 8.79
CA THR A 206 39.32 -38.01 9.66
C THR A 206 37.84 -37.84 10.00
N ASN A 207 37.36 -36.59 10.09
CA ASN A 207 36.02 -36.30 10.61
C ASN A 207 35.13 -35.52 9.62
N GLY A 208 35.66 -35.14 8.45
CA GLY A 208 34.94 -34.37 7.43
C GLY A 208 34.52 -32.97 7.89
N LYS A 209 35.17 -32.41 8.91
CA LYS A 209 34.81 -31.12 9.51
C LYS A 209 35.74 -30.01 9.07
N ILE A 210 35.17 -28.82 8.88
CA ILE A 210 35.90 -27.60 8.56
C ILE A 210 35.85 -26.67 9.78
N GLN A 211 37.02 -26.22 10.22
CA GLN A 211 37.14 -25.31 11.36
C GLN A 211 38.08 -24.16 11.02
N LEU A 212 37.52 -23.12 10.41
CA LEU A 212 38.29 -21.95 10.01
C LEU A 212 38.66 -21.08 11.21
N ARG A 213 39.85 -20.49 11.19
CA ARG A 213 40.19 -19.39 12.11
C ARG A 213 39.41 -18.15 11.72
N ASN A 214 38.94 -17.38 12.70
CA ASN A 214 38.18 -16.16 12.48
C ASN A 214 39.08 -14.97 12.10
N GLU A 215 39.84 -15.14 11.02
CA GLU A 215 40.70 -14.11 10.46
C GLU A 215 39.85 -13.06 9.73
N LYS A 216 40.24 -11.78 9.86
CA LYS A 216 39.45 -10.65 9.33
C LYS A 216 39.18 -10.76 7.83
N ASP A 217 40.14 -11.24 7.05
CA ASP A 217 40.01 -11.30 5.59
C ASP A 217 39.11 -12.46 5.15
N VAL A 218 39.31 -13.66 5.72
CA VAL A 218 38.42 -14.81 5.48
C VAL A 218 36.99 -14.48 5.91
N LYS A 219 36.81 -13.88 7.10
CA LYS A 219 35.49 -13.48 7.61
C LYS A 219 34.77 -12.49 6.69
N LYS A 220 35.49 -11.51 6.14
CA LYS A 220 34.92 -10.56 5.16
C LYS A 220 34.48 -11.26 3.89
N ILE A 221 35.26 -12.23 3.39
CA ILE A 221 34.91 -13.00 2.19
C ILE A 221 33.63 -13.81 2.43
N LEU A 222 33.54 -14.50 3.58
CA LEU A 222 32.33 -15.24 3.98
C LEU A 222 31.10 -14.32 4.07
N GLU A 223 31.23 -13.15 4.68
CA GLU A 223 30.14 -12.14 4.78
C GLU A 223 29.81 -11.46 3.43
N LYS A 224 30.71 -11.50 2.46
CA LYS A 224 30.48 -10.99 1.09
C LYS A 224 29.72 -12.00 0.24
N ALA A 225 30.04 -13.29 0.37
CA ALA A 225 29.33 -14.42 -0.24
C ALA A 225 28.07 -14.85 0.52
N PHE A 226 27.71 -14.15 1.61
CA PHE A 226 26.55 -14.44 2.46
C PHE A 226 26.51 -15.86 3.04
N ILE A 227 27.68 -16.45 3.25
CA ILE A 227 27.81 -17.81 3.78
C ILE A 227 27.28 -17.85 5.21
N VAL A 228 26.38 -18.77 5.51
CA VAL A 228 25.82 -18.99 6.85
C VAL A 228 26.83 -19.73 7.73
N HIS A 229 27.16 -19.19 8.89
CA HIS A 229 28.15 -19.79 9.79
C HIS A 229 28.03 -19.29 11.23
N LYS A 230 28.56 -20.08 12.17
CA LYS A 230 28.63 -19.76 13.60
C LYS A 230 30.05 -19.42 14.03
N VAL A 231 30.20 -18.49 14.95
CA VAL A 231 31.47 -18.09 15.56
C VAL A 231 31.49 -18.56 17.01
N LYS A 232 32.46 -19.41 17.35
CA LYS A 232 32.69 -19.86 18.73
C LYS A 232 34.19 -20.01 18.99
N ASP A 233 34.66 -19.51 20.13
CA ASP A 233 36.07 -19.61 20.55
C ASP A 233 37.07 -19.14 19.47
N ASP A 234 36.76 -18.03 18.79
CA ASP A 234 37.50 -17.44 17.66
C ASP A 234 37.66 -18.35 16.42
N LYS A 235 36.73 -19.30 16.27
CA LYS A 235 36.67 -20.22 15.14
C LYS A 235 35.30 -20.18 14.48
N ILE A 236 35.30 -20.45 13.19
CA ILE A 236 34.12 -20.42 12.33
C ILE A 236 33.72 -21.86 11.98
N TYR A 237 32.43 -22.14 12.14
CA TYR A 237 31.82 -23.44 11.92
C TYR A 237 30.67 -23.34 10.93
N PHE A 238 30.58 -24.32 10.04
CA PHE A 238 29.45 -24.49 9.13
C PHE A 238 28.52 -25.61 9.62
N SER A 239 27.39 -25.81 8.93
CA SER A 239 26.55 -26.98 9.18
C SER A 239 27.22 -28.24 8.62
N LYS A 240 26.89 -29.42 9.16
CA LYS A 240 27.40 -30.70 8.63
C LYS A 240 27.13 -30.86 7.14
N ALA A 241 25.97 -30.40 6.67
CA ALA A 241 25.59 -30.40 5.27
C ALA A 241 26.54 -29.54 4.42
N MET A 242 26.85 -28.31 4.88
CA MET A 242 27.75 -27.42 4.16
C MET A 242 29.22 -27.85 4.24
N ASP A 243 29.66 -28.46 5.34
CA ASP A 243 31.00 -29.07 5.43
C ASP A 243 31.19 -30.10 4.29
N TYR A 244 30.20 -30.98 4.08
CA TYR A 244 30.21 -31.96 2.98
C TYR A 244 30.16 -31.30 1.59
N VAL A 245 29.33 -30.26 1.41
CA VAL A 245 29.25 -29.52 0.14
C VAL A 245 30.59 -28.87 -0.18
N TYR A 246 31.22 -28.19 0.78
CA TYR A 246 32.52 -27.54 0.58
C TYR A 246 33.64 -28.54 0.33
N GLU A 247 33.61 -29.69 1.01
CA GLU A 247 34.54 -30.78 0.74
C GLU A 247 34.52 -31.21 -0.73
N GLU A 248 33.33 -31.39 -1.31
CA GLU A 248 33.16 -31.86 -2.68
C GLU A 248 33.42 -30.76 -3.72
N ILE A 249 32.86 -29.55 -3.55
CA ILE A 249 33.01 -28.49 -4.58
C ILE A 249 34.42 -27.90 -4.64
N PHE A 250 35.15 -27.88 -3.52
CA PHE A 250 36.55 -27.45 -3.48
C PHE A 250 37.53 -28.62 -3.64
N ASN A 251 37.03 -29.85 -3.73
CA ASN A 251 37.84 -31.07 -3.82
C ASN A 251 38.92 -31.15 -2.73
N LEU A 252 38.52 -31.04 -1.46
CA LEU A 252 39.45 -30.95 -0.32
C LEU A 252 40.15 -32.29 0.01
N LYS A 253 39.66 -33.40 -0.54
CA LYS A 253 40.26 -34.75 -0.39
C LYS A 253 41.54 -34.91 -1.22
N ASP A 254 41.52 -34.46 -2.47
CA ASP A 254 42.63 -34.59 -3.41
C ASP A 254 43.64 -33.43 -3.31
N ILE A 255 44.92 -33.77 -3.30
CA ILE A 255 46.03 -32.82 -3.06
C ILE A 255 46.53 -32.16 -4.36
N ASN A 256 46.08 -32.62 -5.53
CA ASN A 256 46.59 -32.14 -6.81
C ASN A 256 46.36 -30.63 -6.95
N LYS A 257 47.46 -29.87 -7.06
CA LYS A 257 47.42 -28.45 -7.40
C LYS A 257 46.86 -28.34 -8.82
N ILE A 258 45.62 -27.92 -8.94
CA ILE A 258 45.05 -27.55 -10.24
C ILE A 258 45.64 -26.19 -10.60
N ASP A 259 46.33 -26.16 -11.74
CA ASP A 259 46.97 -24.96 -12.29
C ASP A 259 45.88 -24.03 -12.86
N SER A 260 45.29 -23.20 -12.00
CA SER A 260 44.28 -22.24 -12.43
C SER A 260 44.96 -21.13 -13.24
N LYS A 261 44.52 -20.91 -14.48
CA LYS A 261 44.94 -19.73 -15.25
C LYS A 261 44.35 -18.46 -14.60
N ASN A 262 44.99 -17.31 -14.80
CA ASN A 262 44.56 -16.05 -14.19
C ASN A 262 43.19 -15.52 -14.69
N ASP A 263 42.68 -16.04 -15.80
CA ASP A 263 41.45 -15.58 -16.46
C ASP A 263 40.21 -16.45 -16.20
N ASP A 264 40.27 -17.43 -15.29
CA ASP A 264 39.12 -18.29 -14.99
C ASP A 264 38.04 -17.53 -14.19
N ASP A 265 36.80 -17.56 -14.68
CA ASP A 265 35.64 -17.15 -13.89
C ASP A 265 35.42 -18.09 -12.69
N ILE A 266 34.69 -17.62 -11.67
CA ILE A 266 34.45 -18.35 -10.41
C ILE A 266 33.75 -19.69 -10.61
N PHE A 267 32.81 -19.77 -11.55
CA PHE A 267 32.00 -20.97 -11.77
C PHE A 267 32.77 -22.02 -12.56
N SER A 268 33.56 -21.58 -13.55
CA SER A 268 34.55 -22.39 -14.25
C SER A 268 35.60 -22.96 -13.30
N TYR A 269 36.02 -22.19 -12.29
CA TYR A 269 36.94 -22.67 -11.26
C TYR A 269 36.37 -23.86 -10.47
N PHE A 270 35.13 -23.76 -9.97
CA PHE A 270 34.47 -24.88 -9.27
C PHE A 270 34.32 -26.13 -10.13
N TYR A 271 33.93 -25.97 -11.40
CA TYR A 271 33.76 -27.09 -12.31
C TYR A 271 35.08 -27.81 -12.59
N LYS A 272 36.19 -27.07 -12.76
CA LYS A 272 37.53 -27.66 -12.92
C LYS A 272 38.01 -28.40 -11.68
N LEU A 273 37.66 -27.92 -10.49
CA LEU A 273 38.06 -28.56 -9.22
C LEU A 273 37.33 -29.87 -8.95
N SER A 274 36.01 -29.88 -9.13
CA SER A 274 35.12 -30.93 -8.61
C SER A 274 34.33 -31.69 -9.68
N GLY A 275 34.29 -31.18 -10.92
CA GLY A 275 33.37 -31.66 -11.95
C GLY A 275 31.90 -31.28 -11.70
N ILE A 276 31.59 -30.56 -10.62
CA ILE A 276 30.24 -30.13 -10.26
C ILE A 276 30.00 -28.73 -10.85
N LYS A 277 28.90 -28.57 -11.60
CA LYS A 277 28.49 -27.28 -12.12
C LYS A 277 27.86 -26.44 -11.00
N ILE A 278 28.20 -25.16 -10.94
CA ILE A 278 27.58 -24.20 -10.01
C ILE A 278 27.09 -23.01 -10.83
N LYS A 279 25.83 -22.62 -10.64
CA LYS A 279 25.24 -21.42 -11.26
C LYS A 279 25.26 -20.22 -10.32
N ASN A 280 25.13 -19.03 -10.90
CA ASN A 280 25.08 -17.81 -10.10
C ASN A 280 23.73 -17.68 -9.39
N LYS A 281 23.75 -17.75 -8.06
CA LYS A 281 22.54 -17.63 -7.24
C LYS A 281 21.90 -16.24 -7.27
N ALA A 282 22.67 -15.17 -7.47
CA ALA A 282 22.16 -13.80 -7.50
C ALA A 282 22.99 -12.93 -8.47
N PRO A 283 22.73 -13.02 -9.78
CA PRO A 283 23.46 -12.21 -10.77
C PRO A 283 23.15 -10.72 -10.65
N TYR A 284 21.90 -10.37 -10.26
CA TYR A 284 21.45 -8.99 -10.15
C TYR A 284 20.76 -8.72 -8.82
N TYR A 285 20.94 -7.49 -8.33
CA TYR A 285 20.27 -6.95 -7.15
C TYR A 285 19.47 -5.71 -7.53
N MET A 286 18.44 -5.42 -6.76
CA MET A 286 17.53 -4.31 -7.02
C MET A 286 17.54 -3.27 -5.89
N GLY A 287 17.45 -2.00 -6.29
CA GLY A 287 17.16 -0.89 -5.38
C GLY A 287 15.69 -0.82 -4.98
N SER A 288 15.42 -0.44 -3.74
CA SER A 288 14.07 -0.20 -3.24
C SER A 288 14.06 0.82 -2.11
N ARG A 289 12.94 1.54 -1.98
CA ARG A 289 12.68 2.45 -0.86
C ARG A 289 11.19 2.48 -0.54
N MET A 290 10.87 2.87 0.67
CA MET A 290 9.47 3.03 1.08
C MET A 290 8.79 4.14 0.24
N GLY A 291 7.68 3.76 -0.37
CA GLY A 291 6.70 4.62 -1.00
C GLY A 291 5.65 5.06 0.03
N ARG A 292 4.37 4.89 -0.29
CA ARG A 292 3.25 5.20 0.62
C ARG A 292 2.99 4.04 1.59
N PRO A 293 2.62 4.33 2.85
CA PRO A 293 2.13 3.29 3.75
C PRO A 293 0.80 2.72 3.25
N GLU A 294 0.44 1.52 3.71
CA GLU A 294 -0.89 0.93 3.52
C GLU A 294 -1.98 1.82 4.14
N LYS A 295 -3.23 1.70 3.70
CA LYS A 295 -4.36 2.48 4.21
C LYS A 295 -5.60 1.61 4.33
N SER A 296 -6.32 1.79 5.42
CA SER A 296 -7.67 1.27 5.63
C SER A 296 -8.36 2.26 6.56
N GLU A 297 -9.07 3.25 6.00
CA GLU A 297 -9.63 4.37 6.75
C GLU A 297 -10.93 4.90 6.10
N ARG A 298 -11.89 5.34 6.93
CA ARG A 298 -13.13 5.95 6.44
C ARG A 298 -12.85 7.22 5.60
N LYS A 299 -13.47 7.32 4.43
CA LYS A 299 -13.41 8.52 3.58
C LYS A 299 -14.54 9.47 3.97
N SER A 300 -14.20 10.62 4.55
CA SER A 300 -15.22 11.57 5.01
C SER A 300 -14.78 13.02 4.88
N MET A 301 -15.76 13.92 4.75
CA MET A 301 -15.53 15.33 5.04
C MET A 301 -15.39 15.51 6.56
N LYS A 302 -14.54 16.45 7.02
CA LYS A 302 -14.20 16.65 8.44
C LYS A 302 -15.41 16.63 9.40
N GLY A 303 -15.74 15.42 9.89
CA GLY A 303 -16.82 15.13 10.83
C GLY A 303 -18.24 15.44 10.35
N ILE A 304 -18.52 15.46 9.05
CA ILE A 304 -19.85 15.83 8.53
C ILE A 304 -20.81 14.63 8.54
N HIS A 305 -22.04 14.86 9.01
CA HIS A 305 -23.10 13.82 9.06
C HIS A 305 -24.22 14.09 8.06
N SER A 306 -24.46 15.36 7.73
CA SER A 306 -25.53 15.76 6.80
C SER A 306 -25.06 16.86 5.86
N LEU A 307 -25.47 16.77 4.59
CA LEU A 307 -25.32 17.83 3.60
C LEU A 307 -26.43 18.90 3.76
N PHE A 308 -26.67 19.33 5.00
CA PHE A 308 -27.58 20.42 5.33
C PHE A 308 -26.79 21.71 5.63
N PRO A 309 -27.10 22.85 4.97
CA PRO A 309 -26.38 24.09 5.16
C PRO A 309 -26.71 24.77 6.50
N LEU A 310 -25.67 25.32 7.14
CA LEU A 310 -25.71 26.07 8.38
C LEU A 310 -25.09 27.45 8.15
N SER A 311 -25.57 28.45 8.88
CA SER A 311 -25.03 29.81 8.78
C SER A 311 -23.60 29.89 9.31
N ASP A 312 -22.78 30.76 8.73
CA ASP A 312 -21.43 31.09 9.22
C ASP A 312 -21.42 31.55 10.68
N LYS A 313 -22.56 32.08 11.19
CA LYS A 313 -22.74 32.48 12.59
C LYS A 313 -22.61 31.34 13.59
N VAL A 314 -22.75 30.08 13.16
CA VAL A 314 -22.56 28.87 14.00
C VAL A 314 -21.10 28.70 14.41
N GLY A 315 -20.16 29.31 13.67
CA GLY A 315 -18.73 29.21 13.92
C GLY A 315 -18.14 27.87 13.48
N ASN A 316 -16.81 27.75 13.55
CA ASN A 316 -16.02 26.68 12.92
C ASN A 316 -16.38 25.24 13.33
N SER A 317 -17.12 25.05 14.43
CA SER A 317 -17.57 23.74 14.91
C SER A 317 -18.65 23.07 14.04
N ARG A 318 -19.44 23.86 13.28
CA ARG A 318 -20.53 23.37 12.40
C ARG A 318 -21.55 22.45 13.10
N LEU A 319 -21.73 22.61 14.41
CA LEU A 319 -22.64 21.81 15.21
C LEU A 319 -24.08 22.28 15.01
N ILE A 320 -24.99 21.33 14.86
CA ILE A 320 -26.43 21.60 14.73
C ILE A 320 -27.00 22.23 16.00
N GLU A 321 -26.53 21.81 17.19
CA GLU A 321 -26.97 22.35 18.49
C GLU A 321 -26.75 23.86 18.61
N LYS A 322 -25.56 24.34 18.25
CA LYS A 322 -25.25 25.77 18.21
C LYS A 322 -26.12 26.51 17.20
N ALA A 323 -26.51 25.86 16.11
CA ALA A 323 -27.46 26.46 15.16
C ALA A 323 -28.88 26.55 15.74
N ILE A 324 -29.28 25.59 16.59
CA ILE A 324 -30.57 25.59 17.31
C ILE A 324 -30.63 26.73 18.33
N GLU A 325 -29.53 27.03 19.04
CA GLU A 325 -29.42 28.18 19.96
C GLU A 325 -29.75 29.51 19.25
N LEU A 326 -29.30 29.67 18.00
CA LEU A 326 -29.59 30.84 17.17
C LEU A 326 -31.06 30.94 16.73
N ARG A 327 -31.86 29.88 16.91
CA ARG A 327 -33.28 29.71 16.49
C ARG A 327 -33.50 29.78 14.98
N LYS A 328 -33.14 30.90 14.34
CA LYS A 328 -33.25 31.14 12.91
C LYS A 328 -31.86 31.39 12.31
N VAL A 329 -31.56 30.71 11.21
CA VAL A 329 -30.28 30.81 10.50
C VAL A 329 -30.50 31.28 9.07
N LYS A 330 -29.61 32.15 8.56
CA LYS A 330 -29.62 32.56 7.15
C LYS A 330 -28.87 31.51 6.33
N ILE A 331 -29.56 30.87 5.39
CA ILE A 331 -29.00 29.79 4.55
C ILE A 331 -29.38 29.99 3.08
N ASP A 332 -28.47 29.63 2.18
CA ASP A 332 -28.68 29.64 0.73
C ASP A 332 -29.18 28.26 0.27
N VAL A 333 -30.44 28.19 -0.17
CA VAL A 333 -31.15 26.93 -0.44
C VAL A 333 -32.09 27.06 -1.62
N CYS A 334 -32.38 25.92 -2.26
CA CYS A 334 -33.29 25.83 -3.39
C CYS A 334 -34.71 26.31 -3.07
N ARG A 335 -35.47 26.66 -4.12
CA ARG A 335 -36.92 26.87 -4.04
C ARG A 335 -37.66 25.77 -4.78
N LYS A 336 -38.66 25.21 -4.11
CA LYS A 336 -39.57 24.21 -4.67
C LYS A 336 -41.00 24.62 -4.46
N GLN A 337 -41.87 24.24 -5.38
CA GLN A 337 -43.30 24.48 -5.29
C GLN A 337 -44.06 23.16 -5.38
N CYS A 338 -45.06 23.02 -4.51
CA CYS A 338 -46.00 21.91 -4.58
C CYS A 338 -46.97 22.12 -5.76
N PRO A 339 -47.14 21.16 -6.67
CA PRO A 339 -48.11 21.27 -7.76
C PRO A 339 -49.55 21.32 -7.24
N ASP A 340 -49.88 20.52 -6.21
CA ASP A 340 -51.29 20.40 -5.76
C ASP A 340 -51.79 21.59 -4.92
N CYS A 341 -50.98 22.07 -3.96
CA CYS A 341 -51.41 23.14 -3.04
C CYS A 341 -50.66 24.46 -3.22
N GLY A 342 -49.75 24.55 -4.21
CA GLY A 342 -48.99 25.76 -4.51
C GLY A 342 -47.95 26.18 -3.45
N LYS A 343 -47.81 25.44 -2.34
CA LYS A 343 -46.92 25.80 -1.23
C LYS A 343 -45.45 25.80 -1.64
N ILE A 344 -44.74 26.88 -1.27
CA ILE A 344 -43.31 27.03 -1.50
C ILE A 344 -42.54 26.39 -0.33
N THR A 345 -41.54 25.57 -0.65
CA THR A 345 -40.73 24.83 0.32
C THR A 345 -39.31 24.59 -0.20
N ILE A 346 -38.45 24.01 0.65
CA ILE A 346 -37.11 23.54 0.30
C ILE A 346 -37.01 22.00 0.28
N PHE A 347 -38.03 21.32 0.83
CA PHE A 347 -38.09 19.88 0.98
C PHE A 347 -38.62 19.19 -0.28
N ASN A 348 -38.33 17.90 -0.45
CA ASN A 348 -38.84 17.10 -1.58
C ASN A 348 -40.33 16.75 -1.47
N LYS A 349 -40.87 16.72 -0.25
CA LYS A 349 -42.29 16.48 0.03
C LYS A 349 -42.93 17.74 0.56
N CYS A 350 -44.15 18.03 0.13
CA CYS A 350 -44.90 19.17 0.59
C CYS A 350 -45.28 19.00 2.07
N PRO A 351 -44.94 19.94 2.97
CA PRO A 351 -45.29 19.82 4.38
C PRO A 351 -46.79 20.04 4.67
N ASN A 352 -47.63 20.25 3.65
CA ASN A 352 -49.09 20.40 3.80
C ASN A 352 -49.85 19.16 3.30
N CYS A 353 -49.61 18.74 2.06
CA CYS A 353 -50.32 17.64 1.40
C CYS A 353 -49.43 16.43 1.06
N ASN A 354 -48.16 16.44 1.46
CA ASN A 354 -47.19 15.36 1.28
C ASN A 354 -46.81 14.98 -0.16
N SER A 355 -47.35 15.65 -1.19
CA SER A 355 -46.98 15.40 -2.58
C SER A 355 -45.57 15.88 -2.93
N HIS A 356 -45.02 15.34 -4.02
CA HIS A 356 -43.68 15.68 -4.49
C HIS A 356 -43.64 17.12 -4.99
N THR A 357 -42.61 17.86 -4.58
CA THR A 357 -42.46 19.28 -4.93
C THR A 357 -41.45 19.45 -6.05
N GLU A 358 -41.71 20.37 -6.97
CA GLU A 358 -40.86 20.61 -8.13
C GLU A 358 -39.92 21.80 -7.92
N LEU A 359 -38.69 21.71 -8.41
CA LEU A 359 -37.75 22.82 -8.39
C LEU A 359 -38.27 24.01 -9.20
N GLN A 360 -38.11 25.20 -8.66
CA GLN A 360 -38.47 26.47 -9.31
C GLN A 360 -37.21 27.35 -9.37
N LYS A 361 -37.16 28.24 -10.35
CA LYS A 361 -36.18 29.33 -10.34
C LYS A 361 -36.82 30.58 -9.75
N ILE A 362 -36.01 31.38 -9.07
CA ILE A 362 -36.41 32.66 -8.47
C ILE A 362 -35.65 33.82 -9.13
N CYS A 363 -36.34 34.92 -9.34
CA CYS A 363 -35.75 36.16 -9.85
C CYS A 363 -34.73 36.75 -8.88
N THR A 364 -33.52 37.05 -9.37
CA THR A 364 -32.45 37.66 -8.56
C THR A 364 -32.70 39.13 -8.23
N ASN A 365 -33.64 39.79 -8.91
CA ASN A 365 -34.00 41.17 -8.60
C ASN A 365 -34.73 41.21 -7.23
N PRO A 366 -34.18 41.93 -6.22
CA PRO A 366 -34.75 42.00 -4.89
C PRO A 366 -36.19 42.51 -4.85
N ASN A 367 -36.59 43.32 -5.85
CA ASN A 367 -37.92 43.93 -5.95
C ASN A 367 -38.94 43.04 -6.67
N CYS A 368 -38.50 42.00 -7.40
CA CYS A 368 -39.39 41.09 -8.13
C CYS A 368 -39.61 39.77 -7.38
N ARG A 369 -38.54 39.02 -7.11
CA ARG A 369 -38.53 37.71 -6.40
C ARG A 369 -39.59 36.69 -6.83
N LYS A 370 -40.18 36.82 -8.02
CA LYS A 370 -41.17 35.86 -8.51
C LYS A 370 -40.51 34.53 -8.82
N LEU A 371 -41.26 33.46 -8.56
CA LEU A 371 -40.93 32.10 -9.00
C LEU A 371 -41.27 31.94 -10.48
N SER A 372 -40.48 31.12 -11.17
CA SER A 372 -40.68 30.80 -12.56
C SER A 372 -40.29 29.33 -12.81
N PRO A 373 -40.96 28.65 -13.76
CA PRO A 373 -40.59 27.30 -14.17
C PRO A 373 -39.12 27.19 -14.59
N THR A 374 -38.55 26.00 -14.48
CA THR A 374 -37.14 25.75 -14.77
C THR A 374 -36.75 25.97 -16.23
N SER A 375 -37.73 25.97 -17.15
CA SER A 375 -37.55 26.23 -18.58
C SER A 375 -37.10 27.65 -18.90
N TYR A 376 -37.38 28.64 -18.03
CA TYR A 376 -37.05 30.03 -18.27
C TYR A 376 -35.67 30.39 -17.72
N GLU A 377 -34.88 31.18 -18.47
CA GLU A 377 -33.56 31.67 -18.01
C GLU A 377 -33.60 33.11 -17.48
N VAL A 378 -34.58 33.89 -17.92
CA VAL A 378 -34.82 35.28 -17.51
C VAL A 378 -36.25 35.47 -17.01
N CYS A 379 -36.44 36.39 -16.06
CA CYS A 379 -37.75 36.67 -15.51
C CYS A 379 -38.62 37.44 -16.52
N HIS A 380 -39.81 36.93 -16.85
CA HIS A 380 -40.75 37.58 -17.77
C HIS A 380 -41.12 39.02 -17.39
N GLN A 381 -41.11 39.34 -16.10
CA GLN A 381 -41.59 40.64 -15.63
C GLN A 381 -40.51 41.72 -15.61
N CYS A 382 -39.25 41.36 -15.35
CA CYS A 382 -38.18 42.35 -15.16
C CYS A 382 -36.88 42.01 -15.88
N GLN A 383 -36.88 40.98 -16.74
CA GLN A 383 -35.76 40.53 -17.57
C GLN A 383 -34.46 40.20 -16.82
N SER A 384 -34.52 40.14 -15.49
CA SER A 384 -33.38 39.80 -14.64
C SER A 384 -33.14 38.29 -14.65
N ARG A 385 -31.89 37.89 -14.39
CA ARG A 385 -31.47 36.49 -14.34
C ARG A 385 -32.27 35.69 -13.30
N LEU A 386 -32.62 34.46 -13.65
CA LEU A 386 -33.22 33.50 -12.74
C LEU A 386 -32.16 32.61 -12.09
N ASN A 387 -32.34 32.25 -10.82
CA ASN A 387 -31.47 31.32 -10.09
C ASN A 387 -32.28 30.24 -9.38
N TYR A 388 -31.70 29.07 -9.11
CA TYR A 388 -32.40 27.98 -8.42
C TYR A 388 -32.57 28.18 -6.91
N SER A 389 -31.83 29.15 -6.34
CA SER A 389 -31.65 29.31 -4.90
C SER A 389 -31.63 30.77 -4.50
N GLU A 390 -32.00 31.02 -3.25
CA GLU A 390 -31.88 32.32 -2.60
C GLU A 390 -31.52 32.17 -1.12
N GLU A 391 -30.96 33.24 -0.55
CA GLU A 391 -30.73 33.31 0.89
C GLU A 391 -32.06 33.49 1.64
N ALA A 392 -32.35 32.55 2.52
CA ALA A 392 -33.59 32.48 3.29
C ALA A 392 -33.29 32.51 4.79
N LEU A 393 -34.18 33.15 5.57
CA LEU A 393 -34.16 32.99 7.03
C LEU A 393 -34.94 31.72 7.41
N PHE A 394 -34.22 30.68 7.84
CA PHE A 394 -34.77 29.37 8.12
C PHE A 394 -34.84 29.08 9.63
N ASN A 395 -36.00 28.63 10.12
CA ASN A 395 -36.18 28.26 11.54
C ASN A 395 -35.69 26.84 11.79
N ILE A 396 -34.38 26.70 12.01
CA ILE A 396 -33.73 25.40 12.24
C ILE A 396 -34.21 24.74 13.52
N LYS A 397 -34.46 25.49 14.60
CA LYS A 397 -34.94 24.93 15.87
C LYS A 397 -36.30 24.24 15.72
N LYS A 398 -37.25 24.87 15.01
CA LYS A 398 -38.57 24.28 14.76
C LYS A 398 -38.46 23.05 13.85
N TYR A 399 -37.62 23.12 12.82
CA TYR A 399 -37.44 22.01 11.88
C TYR A 399 -36.81 20.79 12.56
N VAL A 400 -35.67 20.96 13.25
CA VAL A 400 -35.00 19.84 13.93
C VAL A 400 -35.88 19.21 15.00
N ARG A 401 -36.63 20.00 15.78
CA ARG A 401 -37.62 19.45 16.73
C ARG A 401 -38.68 18.59 16.04
N LYS A 402 -39.28 19.10 14.96
CA LYS A 402 -40.26 18.32 14.18
C LYS A 402 -39.65 17.01 13.69
N VAL A 403 -38.38 17.02 13.27
CA VAL A 403 -37.67 15.83 12.80
C VAL A 403 -37.43 14.84 13.95
N THR A 404 -36.93 15.29 15.11
CA THR A 404 -36.70 14.42 16.27
C THR A 404 -38.00 13.81 16.79
N ASP A 405 -39.08 14.59 16.80
CA ASP A 405 -40.41 14.12 17.20
C ASP A 405 -40.93 13.08 16.20
N SER A 406 -40.72 13.29 14.89
CA SER A 406 -41.13 12.36 13.84
C SER A 406 -40.36 11.04 13.85
N LEU A 407 -39.07 11.08 14.19
CA LEU A 407 -38.24 9.87 14.29
C LEU A 407 -38.35 9.18 15.65
N ASN A 408 -39.00 9.82 16.63
CA ASN A 408 -39.02 9.43 18.04
C ASN A 408 -37.59 9.16 18.60
N LEU A 409 -36.64 10.01 18.21
CA LEU A 409 -35.22 9.89 18.58
C LEU A 409 -34.71 11.22 19.15
N PRO A 410 -33.86 11.20 20.19
CA PRO A 410 -33.21 12.40 20.68
C PRO A 410 -32.21 12.95 19.66
N LEU A 411 -31.94 14.25 19.73
CA LEU A 411 -30.87 14.86 18.93
C LEU A 411 -29.50 14.36 19.43
N PRO A 412 -28.63 13.82 18.55
CA PRO A 412 -27.29 13.41 18.95
C PRO A 412 -26.40 14.60 19.34
N GLU A 413 -25.61 14.45 20.41
CA GLU A 413 -24.74 15.50 20.96
C GLU A 413 -23.73 16.07 19.94
N LYS A 414 -23.30 15.24 18.98
CA LYS A 414 -22.23 15.59 18.02
C LYS A 414 -22.68 15.50 16.57
N MET A 415 -23.79 16.13 16.22
CA MET A 415 -24.24 16.24 14.83
C MET A 415 -23.68 17.49 14.13
N LYS A 416 -23.07 17.31 12.95
CA LYS A 416 -22.51 18.41 12.13
C LYS A 416 -23.11 18.48 10.72
N GLY A 417 -23.43 19.71 10.32
CA GLY A 417 -23.79 20.06 8.94
C GLY A 417 -22.66 20.79 8.20
N ILE A 418 -22.97 21.42 7.07
CA ILE A 418 -22.00 22.14 6.23
C ILE A 418 -22.28 23.65 6.26
N PHE A 419 -21.31 24.53 5.98
CA PHE A 419 -21.58 25.99 5.96
C PHE A 419 -22.35 26.47 4.71
N GLY A 420 -22.37 25.68 3.65
CA GLY A 420 -23.04 26.05 2.42
C GLY A 420 -22.99 24.94 1.40
N LEU A 421 -24.02 24.88 0.57
CA LEU A 421 -24.14 23.90 -0.48
C LEU A 421 -23.28 24.31 -1.68
N THR A 422 -22.48 23.36 -2.16
CA THR A 422 -21.63 23.52 -3.35
C THR A 422 -22.29 23.02 -4.63
N ASN A 423 -23.46 22.40 -4.53
CA ASN A 423 -24.20 21.89 -5.68
C ASN A 423 -24.93 23.00 -6.43
N ARG A 424 -25.19 22.79 -7.73
CA ARG A 424 -25.78 23.79 -8.65
C ARG A 424 -27.13 24.30 -8.17
N TYR A 425 -27.94 23.42 -7.59
CA TYR A 425 -29.33 23.69 -7.26
C TYR A 425 -29.51 24.20 -5.83
N LYS A 426 -28.48 24.10 -4.98
CA LYS A 426 -28.54 24.26 -3.52
C LYS A 426 -29.64 23.41 -2.88
N VAL A 427 -29.76 22.15 -3.32
CA VAL A 427 -30.66 21.17 -2.68
C VAL A 427 -29.97 20.65 -1.42
N PRO A 428 -30.57 20.83 -0.23
CA PRO A 428 -30.07 20.25 1.01
C PRO A 428 -30.48 18.78 1.14
N GLU A 429 -29.66 18.00 1.82
CA GLU A 429 -30.05 16.65 2.26
C GLU A 429 -31.02 16.72 3.45
N PRO A 430 -32.00 15.80 3.57
CA PRO A 430 -32.85 15.68 4.75
C PRO A 430 -32.02 15.54 6.05
N VAL A 431 -32.43 16.24 7.11
CA VAL A 431 -31.73 16.22 8.41
C VAL A 431 -31.94 14.89 9.13
N GLU A 432 -33.05 14.21 8.84
CA GLU A 432 -33.41 12.87 9.29
C GLU A 432 -32.23 11.90 9.07
N LYS A 433 -31.74 11.80 7.83
CA LYS A 433 -30.58 10.96 7.46
C LYS A 433 -29.35 11.33 8.27
N GLY A 434 -29.12 12.63 8.50
CA GLY A 434 -28.02 13.13 9.32
C GLY A 434 -28.06 12.70 10.79
N ILE A 435 -29.26 12.65 11.38
CA ILE A 435 -29.47 12.17 12.75
C ILE A 435 -29.17 10.68 12.83
N LEU A 436 -29.68 9.89 11.87
CA LEU A 436 -29.43 8.45 11.79
C LEU A 436 -27.95 8.13 11.58
N ARG A 437 -27.24 8.91 10.76
CA ARG A 437 -25.77 8.78 10.61
C ARG A 437 -25.03 9.08 11.90
N ALA A 438 -25.39 10.15 12.61
CA ALA A 438 -24.78 10.52 13.87
C ALA A 438 -25.05 9.49 14.99
N LYS A 439 -26.27 8.93 15.05
CA LYS A 439 -26.65 7.82 15.95
C LYS A 439 -25.76 6.60 15.74
N ASN A 440 -25.50 6.24 14.48
CA ASN A 440 -24.72 5.07 14.11
C ASN A 440 -23.20 5.34 13.99
N GLY A 441 -22.75 6.57 14.25
CA GLY A 441 -21.33 6.94 14.21
C GLY A 441 -20.69 6.89 12.81
N VAL A 442 -21.50 7.07 11.75
CA VAL A 442 -21.04 7.08 10.35
C VAL A 442 -21.01 8.51 9.79
N LEU A 443 -20.10 8.75 8.86
CA LEU A 443 -19.87 10.06 8.27
C LEU A 443 -20.12 10.04 6.77
N VAL A 444 -20.60 11.17 6.26
CA VAL A 444 -21.01 11.30 4.86
C VAL A 444 -19.91 11.94 4.00
N TYR A 445 -19.83 11.51 2.75
CA TYR A 445 -19.01 12.14 1.72
C TYR A 445 -19.82 13.18 0.91
N LYS A 446 -19.17 13.83 -0.07
CA LYS A 446 -19.74 14.97 -0.81
C LYS A 446 -21.03 14.64 -1.56
N THR A 447 -21.22 13.38 -1.93
CA THR A 447 -22.32 12.85 -2.73
C THR A 447 -23.40 12.14 -1.91
N ALA A 448 -23.39 12.34 -0.58
CA ALA A 448 -24.26 11.72 0.41
C ALA A 448 -24.01 10.22 0.69
N GLU A 449 -23.08 9.60 -0.04
CA GLU A 449 -22.64 8.21 0.18
C GLU A 449 -21.64 8.12 1.35
N ILE A 450 -21.55 6.93 1.93
CA ILE A 450 -20.62 6.58 3.01
C ILE A 450 -19.55 5.64 2.44
N ARG A 451 -18.29 6.10 2.49
CA ARG A 451 -17.17 5.43 1.83
C ARG A 451 -16.10 5.00 2.80
N TYR A 452 -15.45 3.89 2.47
CA TYR A 452 -14.29 3.40 3.19
C TYR A 452 -13.13 3.20 2.22
N ASP A 453 -12.02 3.92 2.40
CA ASP A 453 -10.84 3.80 1.52
C ASP A 453 -9.91 2.71 2.06
N ALA A 454 -9.46 1.81 1.19
CA ALA A 454 -8.38 0.90 1.53
C ALA A 454 -7.43 0.66 0.35
N THR A 455 -6.20 0.23 0.65
CA THR A 455 -5.17 -0.06 -0.37
C THR A 455 -5.52 -1.32 -1.14
N ASP A 456 -5.26 -1.31 -2.45
CA ASP A 456 -5.56 -2.43 -3.34
C ASP A 456 -4.39 -3.42 -3.40
N ILE A 457 -4.71 -4.71 -3.17
CA ILE A 457 -3.78 -5.82 -3.36
C ILE A 457 -4.49 -6.99 -4.07
N PRO A 458 -3.81 -7.72 -4.96
CA PRO A 458 -4.44 -8.73 -5.78
C PRO A 458 -4.55 -10.05 -5.01
N LEU A 459 -5.53 -10.86 -5.38
CA LEU A 459 -5.64 -12.24 -4.96
C LEU A 459 -6.32 -13.07 -6.04
N THR A 460 -5.74 -14.20 -6.43
CA THR A 460 -6.39 -15.16 -7.33
C THR A 460 -6.79 -16.44 -6.61
N HIS A 461 -6.12 -16.79 -5.52
CA HIS A 461 -6.42 -18.00 -4.76
C HIS A 461 -6.30 -17.76 -3.25
N PHE A 462 -7.11 -18.43 -2.46
CA PHE A 462 -7.13 -18.30 -1.00
C PHE A 462 -7.40 -19.64 -0.31
N LYS A 463 -6.98 -19.77 0.94
CA LYS A 463 -7.41 -20.84 1.85
C LYS A 463 -8.57 -20.31 2.69
N PRO A 464 -9.64 -21.10 2.89
CA PRO A 464 -10.77 -20.67 3.73
C PRO A 464 -10.36 -20.17 5.13
N ARG A 465 -9.34 -20.80 5.74
CA ARG A 465 -8.80 -20.37 7.05
C ARG A 465 -8.27 -18.93 7.05
N GLU A 466 -7.71 -18.46 5.94
CA GLU A 466 -7.08 -17.13 5.85
C GLU A 466 -8.08 -15.98 5.87
N ILE A 467 -9.33 -16.26 5.51
CA ILE A 467 -10.38 -15.25 5.38
C ILE A 467 -11.47 -15.37 6.45
N GLU A 468 -11.22 -16.19 7.47
CA GLU A 468 -12.11 -16.45 8.60
C GLU A 468 -13.52 -16.96 8.19
N ILE A 469 -13.62 -17.74 7.11
CA ILE A 469 -14.90 -18.32 6.64
C ILE A 469 -15.04 -19.81 6.97
N SER A 470 -16.27 -20.24 7.27
CA SER A 470 -16.59 -21.68 7.40
C SER A 470 -16.77 -22.35 6.04
N LEU A 471 -16.45 -23.64 5.96
CA LEU A 471 -16.64 -24.43 4.73
C LEU A 471 -18.09 -24.46 4.27
N GLN A 472 -19.04 -24.53 5.21
CA GLN A 472 -20.47 -24.52 4.88
C GLN A 472 -20.85 -23.20 4.19
N LYS A 473 -20.46 -22.07 4.78
CA LYS A 473 -20.77 -20.75 4.20
C LYS A 473 -20.11 -20.56 2.84
N LEU A 474 -18.89 -21.05 2.68
CA LEU A 474 -18.18 -20.98 1.42
C LEU A 474 -18.86 -21.81 0.32
N LYS A 475 -19.38 -23.00 0.66
CA LYS A 475 -20.20 -23.82 -0.25
C LYS A 475 -21.51 -23.12 -0.63
N GLU A 476 -22.19 -22.46 0.32
CA GLU A 476 -23.39 -21.65 0.04
C GLU A 476 -23.11 -20.51 -0.96
N LEU A 477 -21.89 -19.97 -0.98
CA LEU A 477 -21.47 -18.93 -1.92
C LEU A 477 -21.14 -19.46 -3.33
N GLY A 478 -21.16 -20.78 -3.53
CA GLY A 478 -20.93 -21.45 -4.81
C GLY A 478 -19.51 -21.96 -5.03
N TYR A 479 -18.74 -22.18 -3.96
CA TYR A 479 -17.41 -22.79 -3.99
C TYR A 479 -17.47 -24.25 -3.56
N THR A 480 -17.39 -25.18 -4.50
CA THR A 480 -17.56 -26.62 -4.25
C THR A 480 -16.29 -27.44 -4.43
N TYR A 481 -15.34 -26.93 -5.21
CA TYR A 481 -14.06 -27.59 -5.52
C TYR A 481 -12.89 -26.66 -5.19
N ASP A 482 -11.73 -27.25 -4.95
CA ASP A 482 -10.47 -26.53 -4.85
C ASP A 482 -9.85 -26.29 -6.25
N CYS A 483 -8.69 -25.63 -6.31
CA CYS A 483 -8.01 -25.31 -7.58
C CYS A 483 -7.50 -26.53 -8.34
N GLU A 484 -7.43 -27.72 -7.72
CA GLU A 484 -7.06 -28.98 -8.37
C GLU A 484 -8.29 -29.78 -8.81
N GLY A 485 -9.50 -29.23 -8.64
CA GLY A 485 -10.76 -29.90 -8.97
C GLY A 485 -11.21 -30.92 -7.94
N LYS A 486 -10.58 -30.99 -6.76
CA LYS A 486 -10.98 -31.90 -5.68
C LYS A 486 -12.12 -31.28 -4.86
N PRO A 487 -13.08 -32.07 -4.34
CA PRO A 487 -14.15 -31.55 -3.50
C PRO A 487 -13.64 -30.79 -2.27
N LEU A 488 -14.28 -29.68 -1.94
CA LEU A 488 -13.92 -28.85 -0.79
C LEU A 488 -14.33 -29.53 0.53
N GLN A 489 -13.34 -29.96 1.32
CA GLN A 489 -13.47 -30.71 2.56
C GLN A 489 -12.64 -30.16 3.72
N SER A 490 -11.61 -29.34 3.45
CA SER A 490 -10.69 -28.80 4.45
C SER A 490 -10.55 -27.28 4.34
N LEU A 491 -10.30 -26.62 5.48
CA LEU A 491 -10.02 -25.18 5.54
C LEU A 491 -8.62 -24.80 5.01
N ASP A 492 -7.76 -25.81 4.78
CA ASP A 492 -6.39 -25.64 4.29
C ASP A 492 -6.26 -25.88 2.77
N GLN A 493 -7.33 -26.34 2.11
CA GLN A 493 -7.38 -26.42 0.65
C GLN A 493 -7.35 -25.02 0.02
N ILE A 494 -6.71 -24.91 -1.14
CA ILE A 494 -6.58 -23.66 -1.88
C ILE A 494 -7.69 -23.59 -2.92
N VAL A 495 -8.47 -22.52 -2.86
CA VAL A 495 -9.64 -22.29 -3.73
C VAL A 495 -9.35 -21.11 -4.64
N GLU A 496 -9.70 -21.21 -5.92
CA GLU A 496 -9.62 -20.11 -6.87
C GLU A 496 -10.71 -19.07 -6.57
N LEU A 497 -10.33 -17.80 -6.47
CA LEU A 497 -11.21 -16.67 -6.17
C LEU A 497 -12.03 -16.28 -7.42
N LYS A 498 -13.36 -16.27 -7.30
CA LYS A 498 -14.23 -15.77 -8.37
C LYS A 498 -13.99 -14.27 -8.59
N VAL A 499 -14.04 -13.84 -9.85
CA VAL A 499 -13.52 -12.53 -10.30
C VAL A 499 -14.15 -11.28 -9.68
N GLN A 500 -15.36 -11.37 -9.10
CA GLN A 500 -16.05 -10.26 -8.40
C GLN A 500 -16.19 -10.50 -6.89
N ASP A 501 -15.60 -11.56 -6.35
CA ASP A 501 -15.56 -11.78 -4.92
C ASP A 501 -14.39 -11.00 -4.30
N VAL A 502 -14.64 -10.40 -3.13
CA VAL A 502 -13.68 -9.53 -2.43
C VAL A 502 -13.54 -9.93 -0.97
N ILE A 503 -12.34 -9.77 -0.45
CA ILE A 503 -12.00 -9.98 0.96
C ILE A 503 -11.59 -8.63 1.54
N LEU A 504 -12.32 -8.19 2.55
CA LEU A 504 -12.15 -6.85 3.13
C LEU A 504 -11.27 -6.89 4.38
N SER A 505 -10.56 -5.80 4.67
CA SER A 505 -9.90 -5.65 5.96
C SER A 505 -10.89 -5.66 7.12
N ASN A 506 -10.48 -6.17 8.29
CA ASN A 506 -11.27 -6.13 9.52
C ASN A 506 -11.73 -4.71 9.88
N ASP A 507 -10.85 -3.70 9.71
CA ASP A 507 -11.22 -2.31 9.98
C ASP A 507 -12.38 -1.82 9.09
N SER A 508 -12.40 -2.25 7.82
CA SER A 508 -13.47 -1.94 6.88
C SER A 508 -14.76 -2.62 7.30
N ALA A 509 -14.71 -3.90 7.64
CA ALA A 509 -15.86 -4.67 8.09
C ALA A 509 -16.53 -4.03 9.31
N ASP A 510 -15.75 -3.66 10.33
CA ASP A 510 -16.24 -3.00 11.55
C ASP A 510 -16.96 -1.67 11.26
N TYR A 511 -16.50 -0.95 10.23
CA TYR A 511 -17.17 0.28 9.80
C TYR A 511 -18.42 -0.02 8.97
N LEU A 512 -18.38 -1.01 8.06
CA LEU A 512 -19.51 -1.39 7.23
C LEU A 512 -20.68 -1.99 8.04
N VAL A 513 -20.42 -2.65 9.18
CA VAL A 513 -21.48 -3.05 10.12
C VAL A 513 -22.28 -1.82 10.59
N LYS A 514 -21.59 -0.72 10.94
CA LYS A 514 -22.27 0.54 11.31
C LYS A 514 -23.03 1.16 10.15
N VAL A 515 -22.52 1.02 8.92
CA VAL A 515 -23.23 1.46 7.72
C VAL A 515 -24.49 0.62 7.50
N ALA A 516 -24.43 -0.70 7.68
CA ALA A 516 -25.58 -1.58 7.58
C ALA A 516 -26.67 -1.20 8.61
N HIS A 517 -26.29 -0.95 9.87
CA HIS A 517 -27.23 -0.46 10.90
C HIS A 517 -27.85 0.88 10.54
N PHE A 518 -27.06 1.80 9.97
CA PHE A 518 -27.58 3.07 9.46
C PHE A 518 -28.60 2.85 8.32
N LEU A 519 -28.30 1.99 7.35
CA LEU A 519 -29.18 1.73 6.21
C LEU A 519 -30.48 1.05 6.65
N ASP A 520 -30.41 0.13 7.61
CA ASP A 520 -31.60 -0.51 8.19
C ASP A 520 -32.46 0.50 8.97
N ASP A 521 -31.84 1.33 9.81
CA ASP A 521 -32.55 2.41 10.51
C ASP A 521 -33.14 3.43 9.52
N GLU A 522 -32.47 3.68 8.40
CA GLU A 522 -32.96 4.57 7.34
C GLU A 522 -34.16 3.98 6.60
N LEU A 523 -34.12 2.69 6.26
CA LEU A 523 -35.26 1.98 5.69
C LEU A 523 -36.46 2.01 6.63
N ASP A 524 -36.25 1.65 7.89
CA ASP A 524 -37.30 1.52 8.92
C ASP A 524 -37.88 2.88 9.32
N LEU A 525 -37.04 3.79 9.79
CA LEU A 525 -37.50 5.04 10.43
C LEU A 525 -37.79 6.16 9.43
N PHE A 526 -37.10 6.20 8.28
CA PHE A 526 -37.29 7.28 7.30
C PHE A 526 -38.12 6.86 6.09
N TYR A 527 -37.95 5.63 5.58
CA TYR A 527 -38.71 5.12 4.44
C TYR A 527 -39.92 4.26 4.84
N HIS A 528 -40.03 3.83 6.10
CA HIS A 528 -41.08 2.92 6.58
C HIS A 528 -41.13 1.60 5.81
N MET A 529 -39.94 1.05 5.54
CA MET A 529 -39.71 -0.22 4.86
C MET A 529 -39.05 -1.22 5.80
N SER A 530 -39.18 -2.52 5.50
CA SER A 530 -38.49 -3.56 6.24
C SER A 530 -36.97 -3.40 6.15
N ARG A 531 -36.29 -3.62 7.28
CA ARG A 531 -34.83 -3.70 7.37
C ARG A 531 -34.29 -4.74 6.39
N TYR A 532 -33.15 -4.46 5.77
CA TYR A 532 -32.56 -5.30 4.71
C TYR A 532 -31.41 -6.16 5.22
N TYR A 533 -30.45 -5.56 5.92
CA TYR A 533 -29.22 -6.24 6.34
C TYR A 533 -29.42 -7.09 7.58
N ASN A 534 -30.03 -6.55 8.64
CA ASN A 534 -30.27 -7.22 9.93
C ASN A 534 -29.01 -7.85 10.55
N ILE A 535 -27.87 -7.19 10.36
CA ILE A 535 -26.53 -7.67 10.72
C ILE A 535 -26.24 -7.46 12.21
N LYS A 536 -25.64 -8.46 12.86
CA LYS A 536 -25.17 -8.38 14.26
C LYS A 536 -23.65 -8.36 14.36
N SER A 537 -22.97 -9.11 13.49
CA SER A 537 -21.50 -9.19 13.46
C SER A 537 -20.97 -9.06 12.03
N LYS A 538 -19.65 -8.92 11.88
CA LYS A 538 -19.03 -8.78 10.56
C LYS A 538 -19.28 -9.99 9.66
N GLU A 539 -19.41 -11.19 10.24
CA GLU A 539 -19.66 -12.44 9.52
C GLU A 539 -21.00 -12.41 8.77
N ASP A 540 -21.98 -11.66 9.28
CA ASP A 540 -23.28 -11.50 8.60
C ASP A 540 -23.17 -10.63 7.32
N LEU A 541 -22.08 -9.88 7.12
CA LEU A 541 -21.82 -9.16 5.87
C LEU A 541 -21.46 -10.11 4.71
N ILE A 542 -21.08 -11.37 4.99
CA ILE A 542 -20.67 -12.33 3.97
C ILE A 542 -21.85 -12.64 3.04
N GLY A 543 -21.61 -12.47 1.74
CA GLY A 543 -22.61 -12.63 0.68
C GLY A 543 -23.30 -11.32 0.28
N HIS A 544 -23.20 -10.26 1.09
CA HIS A 544 -23.72 -8.95 0.70
C HIS A 544 -22.84 -8.27 -0.35
N LEU A 545 -23.49 -7.46 -1.19
CA LEU A 545 -22.85 -6.75 -2.28
C LEU A 545 -22.30 -5.41 -1.83
N VAL A 546 -21.12 -5.10 -2.36
CA VAL A 546 -20.45 -3.82 -2.23
C VAL A 546 -20.21 -3.20 -3.61
N VAL A 547 -19.98 -1.90 -3.64
CA VAL A 547 -19.52 -1.16 -4.81
C VAL A 547 -18.11 -0.66 -4.52
N GLY A 548 -17.15 -1.12 -5.30
CA GLY A 548 -15.82 -0.53 -5.36
C GLY A 548 -15.84 0.68 -6.28
N LEU A 549 -15.22 1.78 -5.88
CA LEU A 549 -15.08 2.98 -6.70
C LEU A 549 -13.69 3.60 -6.51
N ALA A 550 -12.98 3.73 -7.62
CA ALA A 550 -11.68 4.38 -7.64
C ALA A 550 -11.78 5.90 -7.56
N PRO A 551 -10.81 6.57 -6.88
CA PRO A 551 -10.64 8.01 -7.01
C PRO A 551 -10.52 8.44 -8.48
N HIS A 552 -11.05 9.61 -8.83
CA HIS A 552 -11.00 10.11 -10.21
C HIS A 552 -11.74 9.25 -11.26
N THR A 553 -12.57 8.29 -10.86
CA THR A 553 -13.50 7.60 -11.77
C THR A 553 -14.94 7.91 -11.39
N SER A 554 -15.90 7.41 -12.18
CA SER A 554 -17.33 7.57 -11.89
C SER A 554 -18.18 6.34 -12.16
N ALA A 555 -17.53 5.23 -12.54
CA ALA A 555 -18.12 3.92 -12.67
C ALA A 555 -17.63 3.07 -11.49
N GLY A 556 -18.55 2.66 -10.64
CA GLY A 556 -18.27 1.68 -9.60
C GLY A 556 -18.45 0.27 -10.14
N ILE A 557 -17.83 -0.73 -9.51
CA ILE A 557 -17.97 -2.14 -9.88
C ILE A 557 -18.51 -2.91 -8.68
N ILE A 558 -19.52 -3.76 -8.93
CA ILE A 558 -20.06 -4.62 -7.88
C ILE A 558 -19.01 -5.66 -7.48
N GLY A 559 -18.84 -5.85 -6.18
CA GLY A 559 -18.18 -7.00 -5.60
C GLY A 559 -19.06 -7.66 -4.56
N ARG A 560 -18.78 -8.93 -4.22
CA ARG A 560 -19.46 -9.68 -3.16
C ARG A 560 -18.47 -10.01 -2.05
N ILE A 561 -18.84 -9.72 -0.81
CA ILE A 561 -17.97 -9.98 0.34
C ILE A 561 -17.95 -11.49 0.60
N ILE A 562 -16.77 -12.11 0.67
CA ILE A 562 -16.63 -13.53 0.99
C ILE A 562 -15.84 -13.83 2.27
N GLY A 563 -15.22 -12.81 2.88
CA GLY A 563 -14.47 -12.99 4.11
C GLY A 563 -13.66 -11.75 4.48
N PHE A 564 -12.84 -11.90 5.52
CA PHE A 564 -12.10 -10.79 6.12
C PHE A 564 -10.63 -11.12 6.34
N SER A 565 -9.78 -10.11 6.29
CA SER A 565 -8.34 -10.23 6.51
C SER A 565 -7.85 -9.23 7.56
N HIS A 566 -6.77 -9.58 8.26
CA HIS A 566 -6.05 -8.66 9.14
C HIS A 566 -5.20 -7.64 8.36
N ALA A 567 -4.94 -7.86 7.07
CA ALA A 567 -4.27 -6.87 6.23
C ALA A 567 -5.13 -5.61 6.12
N ARG A 568 -4.51 -4.44 6.24
CA ARG A 568 -5.18 -3.14 6.09
C ARG A 568 -5.36 -2.76 4.61
N SER A 569 -5.90 -3.68 3.82
CA SER A 569 -6.04 -3.60 2.37
C SER A 569 -7.29 -4.36 1.90
N ILE A 570 -7.63 -4.24 0.61
CA ILE A 570 -8.67 -5.03 -0.06
C ILE A 570 -7.99 -6.07 -0.94
N TYR A 571 -8.20 -7.33 -0.60
CA TYR A 571 -7.85 -8.44 -1.48
C TYR A 571 -9.01 -8.65 -2.47
N ALA A 572 -8.71 -8.61 -3.75
CA ALA A 572 -9.66 -8.91 -4.81
C ALA A 572 -8.94 -9.47 -6.03
N HIS A 573 -9.71 -10.10 -6.92
CA HIS A 573 -9.19 -10.54 -8.21
C HIS A 573 -8.56 -9.36 -8.98
N PRO A 574 -7.40 -9.54 -9.66
CA PRO A 574 -6.77 -8.49 -10.47
C PRO A 574 -7.76 -7.78 -11.40
N PHE A 575 -8.70 -8.52 -11.98
CA PHE A 575 -9.72 -7.96 -12.85
C PHE A 575 -10.63 -6.96 -12.14
N TRP A 576 -11.02 -7.23 -10.89
CA TRP A 576 -11.89 -6.33 -10.14
C TRP A 576 -11.19 -5.00 -9.83
N HIS A 577 -9.88 -5.04 -9.57
CA HIS A 577 -9.05 -3.85 -9.44
C HIS A 577 -8.93 -3.10 -10.77
N ALA A 578 -8.54 -3.79 -11.84
CA ALA A 578 -8.37 -3.22 -13.18
C ALA A 578 -9.68 -2.66 -13.79
N ALA A 579 -10.84 -3.26 -13.52
CA ALA A 579 -12.15 -2.76 -13.96
C ALA A 579 -12.45 -1.36 -13.41
N LYS A 580 -11.81 -0.99 -12.29
CA LYS A 580 -11.92 0.33 -11.67
C LYS A 580 -10.80 1.27 -12.10
N ARG A 581 -10.00 0.86 -13.10
CA ARG A 581 -8.79 1.54 -13.61
C ARG A 581 -7.72 1.71 -12.52
N ARG A 582 -7.50 0.62 -11.77
CA ARG A 582 -6.53 0.55 -10.68
C ARG A 582 -5.56 -0.61 -10.86
N ASN A 583 -4.35 -0.35 -10.39
CA ASN A 583 -3.29 -1.32 -10.28
C ASN A 583 -2.94 -1.50 -8.81
N CYS A 584 -2.29 -2.60 -8.46
CA CYS A 584 -1.82 -2.85 -7.11
C CYS A 584 -0.40 -2.29 -6.91
N ASP A 585 -0.17 -1.05 -7.36
CA ASP A 585 1.12 -0.36 -7.22
C ASP A 585 1.17 0.57 -6.00
N GLY A 586 0.11 0.59 -5.17
CA GLY A 586 -0.10 1.50 -4.04
C GLY A 586 -1.28 2.45 -4.23
N ASP A 587 -2.15 2.16 -5.19
CA ASP A 587 -3.46 2.79 -5.32
C ASP A 587 -4.44 2.34 -4.21
N GLU A 588 -5.52 3.09 -4.11
CA GLU A 588 -6.55 2.93 -3.09
C GLU A 588 -7.93 3.01 -3.74
N ASP A 589 -8.83 2.13 -3.34
CA ASP A 589 -10.24 2.15 -3.71
C ASP A 589 -11.15 2.46 -2.54
N SER A 590 -12.28 3.12 -2.84
CA SER A 590 -13.38 3.29 -1.91
C SER A 590 -14.35 2.12 -2.03
N VAL A 591 -14.74 1.52 -0.91
CA VAL A 591 -15.79 0.49 -0.82
C VAL A 591 -17.03 1.07 -0.14
N MET A 592 -18.20 0.72 -0.67
CA MET A 592 -19.53 1.12 -0.17
C MET A 592 -20.44 -0.11 -0.14
N LEU A 593 -21.34 -0.24 0.84
CA LEU A 593 -22.42 -1.23 0.76
C LEU A 593 -23.36 -0.85 -0.39
N LEU A 594 -23.77 -1.80 -1.25
CA LEU A 594 -24.52 -1.51 -2.49
C LEU A 594 -25.79 -0.68 -2.26
N LEU A 595 -26.52 -0.91 -1.16
CA LEU A 595 -27.76 -0.19 -0.90
C LEU A 595 -27.55 1.30 -0.58
N ASP A 596 -26.38 1.68 -0.07
CA ASP A 596 -26.05 3.08 0.25
C ASP A 596 -26.07 4.01 -0.98
N PRO A 597 -25.29 3.77 -2.05
CA PRO A 597 -25.37 4.60 -3.24
C PRO A 597 -26.75 4.53 -3.89
N LEU A 598 -27.52 3.44 -3.75
CA LEU A 598 -28.89 3.40 -4.29
C LEU A 598 -29.86 4.32 -3.55
N LEU A 599 -29.77 4.42 -2.22
CA LEU A 599 -30.66 5.24 -1.39
C LEU A 599 -30.18 6.69 -1.23
N ASN A 600 -28.87 6.89 -1.14
CA ASN A 600 -28.28 8.14 -0.67
C ASN A 600 -27.63 8.98 -1.76
N PHE A 601 -27.13 8.37 -2.83
CA PHE A 601 -26.54 9.13 -3.93
C PHE A 601 -27.58 10.02 -4.62
N SER A 602 -27.17 11.23 -4.99
CA SER A 602 -27.95 12.05 -5.93
C SER A 602 -27.06 12.97 -6.75
N ARG A 603 -27.36 13.07 -8.05
CA ARG A 603 -26.73 14.06 -8.94
C ARG A 603 -26.98 15.50 -8.47
N HIS A 604 -28.03 15.75 -7.69
CA HIS A 604 -28.30 17.07 -7.11
C HIS A 604 -27.33 17.46 -5.98
N TYR A 605 -26.54 16.54 -5.44
CA TYR A 605 -25.50 16.85 -4.45
C TYR A 605 -24.13 17.13 -5.09
N LEU A 606 -23.95 16.83 -6.37
CA LEU A 606 -22.68 17.03 -7.07
C LEU A 606 -22.25 18.50 -7.05
N PRO A 607 -20.99 18.79 -6.70
CA PRO A 607 -20.43 20.14 -6.78
C PRO A 607 -20.57 20.72 -8.19
N SER A 608 -20.93 22.01 -8.29
CA SER A 608 -21.10 22.69 -9.58
C SER A 608 -19.80 23.09 -10.27
N LYS A 609 -18.65 22.92 -9.61
CA LYS A 609 -17.32 23.27 -10.14
C LYS A 609 -16.79 22.16 -11.06
N ILE A 610 -15.88 22.53 -11.95
CA ILE A 610 -15.16 21.59 -12.83
C ILE A 610 -14.51 20.50 -11.97
N GLY A 611 -14.69 19.23 -12.36
CA GLY A 611 -14.24 18.06 -11.61
C GLY A 611 -15.22 17.54 -10.54
N GLY A 612 -16.36 18.20 -10.31
CA GLY A 612 -17.36 17.76 -9.32
C GLY A 612 -18.08 16.45 -9.65
N ARG A 613 -17.96 15.95 -10.89
CA ARG A 613 -18.50 14.65 -11.32
C ARG A 613 -17.54 13.48 -11.11
N MET A 614 -16.26 13.76 -10.91
CA MET A 614 -15.26 12.75 -10.64
C MET A 614 -15.40 12.28 -9.18
N ASP A 615 -15.06 11.03 -8.88
CA ASP A 615 -15.18 10.45 -7.54
C ASP A 615 -16.65 10.36 -7.07
N ALA A 616 -17.59 10.11 -7.99
CA ALA A 616 -19.03 9.97 -7.74
C ALA A 616 -19.59 8.72 -8.45
N THR A 617 -20.48 7.97 -7.80
CA THR A 617 -21.04 6.72 -8.35
C THR A 617 -22.14 7.02 -9.38
N LEU A 618 -21.75 7.46 -10.59
CA LEU A 618 -22.69 7.79 -11.65
C LEU A 618 -23.28 6.57 -12.34
N VAL A 619 -22.50 5.51 -12.42
CA VAL A 619 -22.85 4.21 -13.02
C VAL A 619 -22.25 3.11 -12.14
N ILE A 620 -22.92 1.97 -12.07
CA ILE A 620 -22.43 0.77 -11.37
C ILE A 620 -22.41 -0.37 -12.41
N GLY A 621 -21.22 -0.90 -12.70
CA GLY A 621 -21.04 -2.10 -13.51
C GLY A 621 -21.38 -3.35 -12.70
N THR A 622 -22.26 -4.18 -13.24
CA THR A 622 -22.77 -5.38 -12.57
C THR A 622 -21.98 -6.63 -12.94
N LEU A 623 -21.54 -6.72 -14.19
CA LEU A 623 -20.77 -7.82 -14.75
C LEU A 623 -19.39 -7.31 -15.15
N LEU A 624 -18.39 -8.15 -14.89
CA LEU A 624 -17.02 -7.88 -15.27
C LEU A 624 -16.68 -8.65 -16.53
N ASP A 625 -16.35 -7.95 -17.61
CA ASP A 625 -15.78 -8.53 -18.84
C ASP A 625 -14.27 -8.21 -18.92
N PRO A 626 -13.37 -9.21 -18.87
CA PRO A 626 -11.92 -9.02 -18.99
C PRO A 626 -11.47 -8.36 -20.31
N LYS A 627 -12.33 -8.28 -21.33
CA LYS A 627 -12.05 -7.52 -22.56
C LYS A 627 -12.17 -6.01 -22.37
N GLU A 628 -12.97 -5.55 -21.41
CA GLU A 628 -13.26 -4.13 -21.17
C GLU A 628 -12.45 -3.50 -20.04
N ILE A 629 -11.70 -4.32 -19.29
CA ILE A 629 -10.84 -3.85 -18.20
C ILE A 629 -9.52 -3.27 -18.74
N ASP A 630 -8.75 -2.68 -17.84
CA ASP A 630 -7.42 -2.13 -18.16
C ASP A 630 -6.47 -3.20 -18.71
N THR A 631 -5.65 -2.82 -19.69
CA THR A 631 -4.74 -3.73 -20.40
C THR A 631 -3.67 -4.33 -19.49
N GLU A 632 -3.31 -3.65 -18.40
CA GLU A 632 -2.31 -4.15 -17.46
C GLU A 632 -2.76 -5.47 -16.79
N ALA A 633 -4.06 -5.64 -16.54
CA ALA A 633 -4.62 -6.90 -16.05
C ALA A 633 -4.54 -8.04 -17.08
N GLN A 634 -4.47 -7.71 -18.38
CA GLN A 634 -4.36 -8.69 -19.45
C GLN A 634 -2.95 -9.29 -19.54
N ASN A 635 -1.95 -8.60 -18.98
CA ASN A 635 -0.57 -9.09 -18.90
C ASN A 635 -0.31 -9.99 -17.69
N VAL A 636 -1.31 -10.25 -16.85
CA VAL A 636 -1.17 -11.13 -15.70
C VAL A 636 -0.88 -12.58 -16.14
N ASP A 637 0.21 -13.16 -15.63
CA ASP A 637 0.63 -14.54 -15.95
C ASP A 637 -0.40 -15.57 -15.50
N THR A 638 -0.58 -16.65 -16.25
CA THR A 638 -1.57 -17.70 -15.93
C THR A 638 -0.97 -19.09 -15.70
N LEU A 639 0.33 -19.27 -15.92
CA LEU A 639 1.01 -20.55 -15.78
C LEU A 639 1.20 -20.98 -14.31
N PHE A 640 1.06 -22.28 -14.05
CA PHE A 640 1.41 -22.91 -12.77
C PHE A 640 2.91 -23.20 -12.63
N GLN A 641 3.62 -23.25 -13.75
CA GLN A 641 5.07 -23.44 -13.80
C GLN A 641 5.60 -22.69 -15.02
N TYR A 642 6.69 -21.95 -14.87
CA TYR A 642 7.35 -21.33 -16.02
C TYR A 642 8.16 -22.36 -16.79
N PRO A 643 8.21 -22.27 -18.13
CA PRO A 643 8.97 -23.20 -18.97
C PRO A 643 10.49 -23.00 -18.81
N ILE A 644 11.31 -24.00 -19.16
CA ILE A 644 12.77 -23.88 -19.05
C ILE A 644 13.32 -22.80 -19.98
N GLU A 645 12.70 -22.65 -21.14
CA GLU A 645 13.01 -21.67 -22.18
C GLU A 645 12.91 -20.24 -21.66
N PHE A 646 12.03 -19.98 -20.68
CA PHE A 646 11.96 -18.69 -20.00
C PHE A 646 13.27 -18.37 -19.29
N TYR A 647 13.79 -19.32 -18.49
CA TYR A 647 15.03 -19.11 -17.73
C TYR A 647 16.23 -18.95 -18.66
N GLU A 648 16.32 -19.74 -19.73
CA GLU A 648 17.35 -19.61 -20.77
C GLU A 648 17.27 -18.25 -21.49
N ALA A 649 16.06 -17.74 -21.76
CA ALA A 649 15.87 -16.41 -22.34
C ALA A 649 16.34 -15.31 -21.40
N THR A 650 16.13 -15.47 -20.08
CA THR A 650 16.59 -14.48 -19.10
C THR A 650 18.12 -14.33 -19.08
N GLU A 651 18.87 -15.41 -19.28
CA GLU A 651 20.35 -15.38 -19.32
C GLU A 651 20.87 -14.51 -20.48
N ARG A 652 20.10 -14.37 -21.56
CA ARG A 652 20.45 -13.59 -22.76
C ARG A 652 19.93 -12.15 -22.75
N PHE A 653 19.30 -11.70 -21.67
CA PHE A 653 18.61 -10.41 -21.59
C PHE A 653 17.51 -10.23 -22.66
N ALA A 654 16.79 -11.30 -22.97
CA ALA A 654 15.74 -11.28 -23.99
C ALA A 654 14.67 -10.21 -23.68
N SER A 655 14.12 -9.62 -24.73
CA SER A 655 12.92 -8.80 -24.61
C SER A 655 11.72 -9.69 -24.22
N PRO A 656 10.80 -9.24 -23.34
CA PRO A 656 9.61 -10.03 -22.99
C PRO A 656 8.83 -10.50 -24.22
N ASN A 657 8.71 -9.67 -25.25
CA ASN A 657 7.97 -9.98 -26.48
C ASN A 657 8.55 -11.17 -27.26
N GLU A 658 9.83 -11.52 -27.09
CA GLU A 658 10.45 -12.68 -27.76
C GLU A 658 9.85 -14.00 -27.29
N ILE A 659 9.35 -14.06 -26.05
CA ILE A 659 8.84 -15.28 -25.42
C ILE A 659 7.36 -15.18 -25.02
N GLU A 660 6.65 -14.12 -25.42
CA GLU A 660 5.22 -13.92 -25.10
C GLU A 660 4.39 -15.17 -25.46
N GLY A 661 4.66 -15.77 -26.62
CA GLY A 661 3.94 -16.94 -27.11
C GLY A 661 4.08 -18.22 -26.28
N ILE A 662 5.01 -18.30 -25.34
CA ILE A 662 5.17 -19.47 -24.43
C ILE A 662 4.78 -19.16 -22.98
N MET A 663 4.51 -17.90 -22.63
CA MET A 663 4.27 -17.49 -21.24
C MET A 663 2.80 -17.49 -20.83
N GLU A 664 1.88 -17.60 -21.79
CA GLU A 664 0.41 -17.65 -21.61
C GLU A 664 -0.12 -16.63 -20.58
N ILE A 665 -0.44 -15.43 -21.06
CA ILE A 665 -1.01 -14.34 -20.24
C ILE A 665 -2.52 -14.28 -20.40
N VAL A 666 -3.21 -13.54 -19.51
CA VAL A 666 -4.68 -13.38 -19.57
C VAL A 666 -5.17 -12.93 -20.95
N LYS A 667 -4.40 -12.08 -21.64
CA LYS A 667 -4.66 -11.60 -23.01
C LYS A 667 -4.92 -12.76 -23.98
N ASP A 668 -4.19 -13.86 -23.86
CA ASP A 668 -4.29 -15.02 -24.76
C ASP A 668 -5.58 -15.82 -24.54
N ARG A 669 -6.21 -15.68 -23.37
CA ARG A 669 -7.46 -16.36 -22.99
C ARG A 669 -8.72 -15.54 -23.26
N LEU A 670 -8.60 -14.27 -23.64
CA LEU A 670 -9.74 -13.38 -23.82
C LEU A 670 -10.74 -13.93 -24.84
N GLY A 671 -12.02 -13.99 -24.45
CA GLY A 671 -13.09 -14.52 -25.28
C GLY A 671 -13.25 -16.04 -25.27
N GLN A 672 -12.42 -16.76 -24.50
CA GLN A 672 -12.58 -18.17 -24.19
C GLN A 672 -13.28 -18.33 -22.83
N GLU A 673 -13.78 -19.54 -22.50
CA GLU A 673 -14.38 -19.82 -21.18
C GLU A 673 -13.35 -19.67 -20.05
N GLY A 674 -12.10 -20.08 -20.29
CA GLY A 674 -10.97 -19.99 -19.35
C GLY A 674 -10.46 -18.57 -19.06
N GLN A 675 -11.14 -17.51 -19.54
CA GLN A 675 -10.76 -16.13 -19.20
C GLN A 675 -11.06 -15.77 -17.74
N TYR A 676 -11.93 -16.53 -17.06
CA TYR A 676 -12.37 -16.26 -15.68
C TYR A 676 -11.81 -17.23 -14.63
N GLU A 677 -11.26 -18.35 -15.07
CA GLU A 677 -10.93 -19.51 -14.23
C GLU A 677 -9.60 -20.13 -14.66
N ASN A 678 -9.06 -21.00 -13.82
CA ASN A 678 -7.79 -21.68 -13.99
C ASN A 678 -6.59 -20.73 -14.16
N ILE A 679 -6.60 -19.60 -13.45
CA ILE A 679 -5.53 -18.59 -13.50
C ILE A 679 -4.40 -18.97 -12.52
N GLY A 680 -3.49 -19.82 -12.99
CA GLY A 680 -2.41 -20.41 -12.20
C GLY A 680 -1.45 -19.42 -11.53
N TYR A 681 -0.68 -19.93 -10.58
CA TYR A 681 0.44 -19.25 -9.92
C TYR A 681 1.53 -20.28 -9.65
N ASN A 682 2.80 -19.89 -9.72
CA ASN A 682 3.94 -20.81 -9.63
C ASN A 682 4.72 -20.72 -8.33
N ILE A 683 4.49 -19.69 -7.51
CA ILE A 683 5.20 -19.50 -6.24
C ILE A 683 4.23 -19.63 -5.07
N PRO A 684 4.32 -20.67 -4.23
CA PRO A 684 3.39 -20.87 -3.13
C PRO A 684 3.64 -19.86 -1.99
N THR A 685 2.63 -19.63 -1.16
CA THR A 685 2.77 -18.90 0.10
C THR A 685 1.87 -19.54 1.13
N ASP A 686 2.36 -19.70 2.36
CA ASP A 686 1.65 -20.44 3.39
C ASP A 686 0.38 -19.72 3.84
N ASN A 687 0.51 -18.42 4.09
CA ASN A 687 -0.55 -17.56 4.59
C ASN A 687 -0.45 -16.15 3.99
N ILE A 688 -1.52 -15.71 3.31
CA ILE A 688 -1.59 -14.36 2.72
C ILE A 688 -1.55 -13.22 3.77
N ASN A 689 -1.81 -13.53 5.03
CA ASN A 689 -1.77 -12.61 6.17
C ASN A 689 -0.45 -12.70 6.98
N ALA A 690 0.54 -13.50 6.55
CA ALA A 690 1.81 -13.66 7.27
C ALA A 690 2.72 -12.44 7.09
N GLY A 691 2.47 -11.35 7.81
CA GLY A 691 3.31 -10.17 7.79
C GLY A 691 2.84 -9.10 8.78
N PRO A 692 3.61 -8.02 8.99
CA PRO A 692 3.13 -6.85 9.71
C PRO A 692 1.86 -6.29 9.04
N THR A 693 0.79 -6.13 9.80
CA THR A 693 -0.50 -5.63 9.30
C THR A 693 -0.57 -4.11 9.27
N MET A 694 0.29 -3.43 10.03
CA MET A 694 0.40 -1.98 10.07
C MET A 694 1.86 -1.55 10.10
N THR A 695 2.20 -0.54 9.30
CA THR A 695 3.57 -0.05 9.21
C THR A 695 4.01 0.69 10.48
N ALA A 696 5.27 0.51 10.86
CA ALA A 696 5.92 1.30 11.91
C ALA A 696 5.87 2.81 11.64
N TYR A 697 5.78 3.23 10.36
CA TYR A 697 5.61 4.63 10.00
C TYR A 697 4.37 5.28 10.62
N LYS A 698 3.28 4.52 10.80
CA LYS A 698 2.05 4.99 11.43
C LYS A 698 2.08 4.88 12.95
N LEU A 699 2.83 3.90 13.47
CA LEU A 699 3.02 3.69 14.90
C LEU A 699 3.85 4.79 15.57
N HIS A 700 4.87 5.31 14.87
CA HIS A 700 5.66 6.43 15.39
C HIS A 700 4.84 7.73 15.42
N GLU A 701 4.79 8.35 16.60
CA GLU A 701 4.00 9.57 16.83
C GLU A 701 4.70 10.80 16.25
N SER A 702 6.01 10.90 16.49
CA SER A 702 6.81 12.08 16.13
C SER A 702 7.55 11.90 14.80
N MET A 703 7.84 13.03 14.14
CA MET A 703 8.65 13.02 12.91
C MET A 703 10.11 12.64 13.18
N ASP A 704 10.61 12.95 14.38
CA ASP A 704 11.99 12.66 14.78
C ASP A 704 12.20 11.17 14.98
N GLU A 705 11.29 10.48 15.66
CA GLU A 705 11.30 9.01 15.76
C GLU A 705 11.37 8.34 14.39
N LYS A 706 10.53 8.79 13.45
CA LYS A 706 10.51 8.23 12.08
C LYS A 706 11.86 8.41 11.38
N ILE A 707 12.53 9.54 11.58
CA ILE A 707 13.85 9.81 11.01
C ILE A 707 14.92 8.94 11.68
N GLU A 708 14.86 8.80 13.01
CA GLU A 708 15.80 7.98 13.77
C GLU A 708 15.71 6.51 13.37
N ALA A 709 14.50 5.98 13.26
CA ALA A 709 14.27 4.63 12.78
C ALA A 709 14.71 4.45 11.32
N GLN A 710 14.41 5.41 10.43
CA GLN A 710 14.91 5.42 9.06
C GLN A 710 16.46 5.39 9.00
N LEU A 711 17.13 6.18 9.82
CA LEU A 711 18.60 6.26 9.85
C LEU A 711 19.22 5.05 10.55
N HIS A 712 18.51 4.44 11.51
CA HIS A 712 18.90 3.18 12.12
C HIS A 712 18.92 2.06 11.08
N LEU A 713 17.85 1.91 10.29
CA LEU A 713 17.79 0.98 9.17
C LEU A 713 18.94 1.22 8.17
N ALA A 714 19.21 2.48 7.81
CA ALA A 714 20.30 2.82 6.91
C ALA A 714 21.70 2.45 7.43
N LYS A 715 21.88 2.29 8.76
CA LYS A 715 23.14 1.84 9.37
C LYS A 715 23.28 0.32 9.38
N ILE A 716 22.18 -0.40 9.54
CA ILE A 716 22.20 -1.87 9.68
C ILE A 716 22.06 -2.57 8.33
N ILE A 717 21.51 -1.94 7.29
CA ILE A 717 21.41 -2.57 5.96
C ILE A 717 22.73 -2.44 5.19
N LYS A 718 23.24 -3.55 4.62
CA LYS A 718 24.51 -3.56 3.87
C LYS A 718 24.49 -2.74 2.59
N SER A 719 23.37 -2.75 1.86
CA SER A 719 23.20 -2.10 0.56
C SER A 719 22.89 -0.59 0.65
N VAL A 720 22.89 -0.02 1.86
CA VAL A 720 22.54 1.38 2.12
C VAL A 720 23.66 2.08 2.87
N GLU A 721 23.91 3.35 2.52
CA GLU A 721 24.91 4.20 3.18
C GLU A 721 24.19 5.30 3.95
N ALA A 722 24.23 5.23 5.28
CA ALA A 722 23.49 6.16 6.13
C ALA A 722 23.90 7.64 5.91
N LYS A 723 25.16 7.90 5.56
CA LYS A 723 25.68 9.23 5.22
C LYS A 723 24.93 9.84 4.02
N GLU A 724 24.78 9.06 2.96
CA GLU A 724 24.07 9.48 1.75
C GLU A 724 22.56 9.64 1.97
N VAL A 725 21.96 8.77 2.80
CA VAL A 725 20.55 8.92 3.21
C VAL A 725 20.34 10.25 3.95
N ALA A 726 21.20 10.58 4.93
CA ALA A 726 21.13 11.85 5.66
C ALA A 726 21.26 13.06 4.73
N LYS A 727 22.24 13.04 3.82
CA LYS A 727 22.43 14.09 2.79
C LYS A 727 21.20 14.26 1.89
N LYS A 728 20.56 13.17 1.49
CA LYS A 728 19.35 13.20 0.66
C LYS A 728 18.13 13.69 1.43
N ILE A 729 17.98 13.38 2.72
CA ILE A 729 16.91 13.94 3.56
C ILE A 729 17.02 15.47 3.62
N LEU A 730 18.23 16.00 3.82
CA LEU A 730 18.49 17.44 3.85
C LEU A 730 18.10 18.09 2.51
N SER A 731 18.72 17.63 1.42
CA SER A 731 18.56 18.25 0.10
C SER A 731 17.16 18.12 -0.50
N SER A 732 16.45 17.01 -0.25
CA SER A 732 15.15 16.74 -0.90
C SER A 732 13.92 16.92 -0.03
N HIS A 733 14.09 17.09 1.28
CA HIS A 733 12.96 17.31 2.20
C HIS A 733 13.14 18.56 3.05
N PHE A 734 14.20 18.65 3.86
CA PHE A 734 14.36 19.78 4.79
C PHE A 734 14.62 21.11 4.07
N ASN A 735 15.61 21.17 3.18
CA ASN A 735 15.98 22.43 2.51
C ASN A 735 14.81 22.98 1.67
N PRO A 736 14.10 22.17 0.86
CA PRO A 736 12.93 22.64 0.13
C PRO A 736 11.79 23.11 1.04
N ASP A 737 11.54 22.43 2.16
CA ASP A 737 10.48 22.81 3.10
C ASP A 737 10.82 24.11 3.85
N ILE A 738 12.03 24.24 4.39
CA ILE A 738 12.49 25.44 5.09
C ILE A 738 12.45 26.65 4.15
N LEU A 739 13.09 26.55 2.97
CA LEU A 739 13.14 27.65 2.01
C LEU A 739 11.76 27.96 1.40
N GLY A 740 10.94 26.93 1.18
CA GLY A 740 9.57 27.08 0.71
C GLY A 740 8.69 27.81 1.72
N ASN A 741 8.80 27.45 3.00
CA ASN A 741 8.08 28.10 4.10
C ASN A 741 8.60 29.52 4.35
N LEU A 742 9.91 29.76 4.23
CA LEU A 742 10.50 31.10 4.31
C LEU A 742 9.98 32.01 3.18
N ARG A 743 9.96 31.51 1.93
CA ARG A 743 9.39 32.26 0.79
C ARG A 743 7.91 32.55 0.99
N LYS A 744 7.13 31.56 1.47
CA LYS A 744 5.71 31.76 1.80
C LYS A 744 5.54 32.77 2.92
N PHE A 745 6.38 32.74 3.94
CA PHE A 745 6.35 33.67 5.06
C PHE A 745 6.55 35.12 4.61
N ALA A 746 7.47 35.36 3.67
CA ALA A 746 7.69 36.69 3.10
C ALA A 746 6.50 37.19 2.24
N LEU A 747 5.79 36.29 1.58
CA LEU A 747 4.70 36.61 0.63
C LEU A 747 3.29 36.40 1.21
N GLN A 748 3.18 36.06 2.49
CA GLN A 748 1.94 35.53 3.05
C GLN A 748 0.80 36.54 3.12
N GLU A 749 -0.41 36.00 3.11
CA GLU A 749 -1.61 36.72 3.51
C GLU A 749 -1.85 36.60 5.02
N PHE A 750 -2.66 37.49 5.55
CA PHE A 750 -3.05 37.52 6.94
C PHE A 750 -4.50 37.06 7.07
N ARG A 751 -4.83 36.33 8.14
CA ARG A 751 -6.19 35.82 8.37
C ARG A 751 -6.72 36.27 9.72
N CYS A 752 -7.98 36.71 9.75
CA CYS A 752 -8.67 36.90 11.01
C CYS A 752 -9.04 35.55 11.65
N VAL A 753 -8.74 35.37 12.94
CA VAL A 753 -9.05 34.14 13.70
C VAL A 753 -10.56 33.90 13.82
N LYS A 754 -11.34 34.99 13.93
CA LYS A 754 -12.79 34.94 14.22
C LYS A 754 -13.63 34.72 12.97
N CYS A 755 -13.38 35.47 11.89
CA CYS A 755 -14.21 35.44 10.68
C CYS A 755 -13.51 34.85 9.45
N ASN A 756 -12.26 34.38 9.56
CA ASN A 756 -11.45 33.83 8.47
C ASN A 756 -11.25 34.75 7.25
N THR A 757 -11.62 36.03 7.34
CA THR A 757 -11.37 37.01 6.27
C THR A 757 -9.86 37.14 6.08
N LYS A 758 -9.44 37.05 4.82
CA LYS A 758 -8.05 37.15 4.41
C LYS A 758 -7.73 38.57 3.95
N TYR A 759 -6.56 39.04 4.32
CA TYR A 759 -6.04 40.34 3.95
C TYR A 759 -4.64 40.16 3.36
N ARG A 760 -4.40 40.80 2.21
CA ARG A 760 -3.05 40.83 1.61
C ARG A 760 -2.04 41.59 2.49
N ARG A 761 -2.51 42.60 3.23
CA ARG A 761 -1.72 43.41 4.18
C ARG A 761 -2.51 43.58 5.47
N PRO A 762 -1.84 43.67 6.64
CA PRO A 762 -2.54 43.89 7.89
C PRO A 762 -3.19 45.28 7.88
N PRO A 763 -4.46 45.41 8.30
CA PRO A 763 -5.16 46.69 8.30
C PRO A 763 -4.60 47.63 9.39
N LEU A 764 -4.08 48.78 8.96
CA LEU A 764 -3.56 49.82 9.87
C LEU A 764 -4.68 50.59 10.58
N SER A 765 -5.80 50.82 9.89
CA SER A 765 -6.90 51.68 10.34
C SER A 765 -7.59 51.23 11.63
N ASN A 766 -7.52 49.95 11.98
CA ASN A 766 -8.17 49.36 13.17
C ASN A 766 -7.14 48.82 14.19
N SER A 767 -5.98 49.45 14.33
CA SER A 767 -4.91 49.01 15.24
C SER A 767 -4.48 47.55 14.99
N GLY A 768 -4.43 47.11 13.73
CA GLY A 768 -4.11 45.72 13.35
C GLY A 768 -5.26 44.72 13.50
N LYS A 769 -6.46 45.15 13.89
CA LYS A 769 -7.65 44.28 14.02
C LYS A 769 -8.42 44.16 12.73
N CYS A 770 -9.16 43.06 12.58
CA CYS A 770 -9.97 42.77 11.40
C CYS A 770 -11.04 43.86 11.16
N SER A 771 -11.08 44.41 9.95
CA SER A 771 -12.05 45.45 9.56
C SER A 771 -13.50 44.97 9.58
N LYS A 772 -13.77 43.66 9.46
CA LYS A 772 -15.12 43.10 9.46
C LYS A 772 -15.66 42.75 10.84
N CYS A 773 -14.81 42.32 11.78
CA CYS A 773 -15.28 41.74 13.04
C CYS A 773 -14.49 42.14 14.29
N GLY A 774 -13.49 43.02 14.13
CA GLY A 774 -12.63 43.47 15.23
C GLY A 774 -11.71 42.40 15.82
N GLY A 775 -11.71 41.18 15.28
CA GLY A 775 -10.87 40.08 15.77
C GLY A 775 -9.40 40.20 15.36
N ASN A 776 -8.53 39.48 16.06
CA ASN A 776 -7.08 39.49 15.78
C ASN A 776 -6.78 38.91 14.40
N VAL A 777 -5.86 39.59 13.70
CA VAL A 777 -5.34 39.21 12.41
C VAL A 777 -3.97 38.57 12.64
N ILE A 778 -3.84 37.30 12.25
CA ILE A 778 -2.63 36.51 12.45
C ILE A 778 -1.97 36.20 11.10
N LEU A 779 -0.67 35.90 11.17
CA LEU A 779 0.09 35.31 10.07
C LEU A 779 -0.50 33.94 9.71
N THR A 780 -0.48 33.60 8.43
CA THR A 780 -0.89 32.27 7.96
C THR A 780 0.25 31.26 8.05
N VAL A 781 1.50 31.73 7.98
CA VAL A 781 2.72 30.98 8.22
C VAL A 781 3.45 31.61 9.40
N ASN A 782 3.65 30.82 10.46
CA ASN A 782 4.33 31.28 11.68
C ASN A 782 5.83 30.95 11.62
N ARG A 783 6.64 31.75 12.33
CA ARG A 783 8.09 31.56 12.48
C ARG A 783 8.47 30.13 12.89
N GLY A 784 7.82 29.59 13.92
CA GLY A 784 8.11 28.23 14.40
C GLY A 784 7.89 27.13 13.36
N GLY A 785 7.06 27.38 12.33
CA GLY A 785 6.90 26.45 11.21
C GLY A 785 8.11 26.40 10.26
N ILE A 786 8.90 27.47 10.20
CA ILE A 786 10.10 27.59 9.36
C ILE A 786 11.31 27.02 10.09
N GLU A 787 11.45 27.34 11.38
CA GLU A 787 12.61 26.96 12.20
C GLU A 787 12.60 25.48 12.62
N LYS A 788 11.44 24.81 12.53
CA LYS A 788 11.23 23.44 13.05
C LYS A 788 12.34 22.44 12.68
N TYR A 789 12.83 22.47 11.43
CA TYR A 789 13.78 21.47 10.94
C TYR A 789 15.25 21.88 11.03
N ILE A 790 15.56 23.16 11.31
CA ILE A 790 16.94 23.67 11.28
C ILE A 790 17.84 23.00 12.33
N PRO A 791 17.46 22.91 13.63
CA PRO A 791 18.32 22.28 14.64
C PRO A 791 18.61 20.81 14.29
N ARG A 792 17.61 20.10 13.78
CA ARG A 792 17.75 18.70 13.37
C ARG A 792 18.64 18.57 12.14
N ALA A 793 18.50 19.46 11.17
CA ALA A 793 19.32 19.47 9.97
C ALA A 793 20.82 19.63 10.31
N LEU A 794 21.15 20.60 11.17
CA LEU A 794 22.53 20.82 11.63
C LEU A 794 23.06 19.63 12.44
N LYS A 795 22.23 19.05 13.32
CA LYS A 795 22.58 17.83 14.06
C LYS A 795 22.92 16.67 13.11
N LEU A 796 22.12 16.46 12.06
CA LEU A 796 22.40 15.43 11.06
C LEU A 796 23.72 15.67 10.32
N CYS A 797 24.05 16.91 9.98
CA CYS A 797 25.32 17.22 9.34
C CYS A 797 26.51 16.85 10.23
N LYS A 798 26.41 17.12 11.54
CA LYS A 798 27.44 16.79 12.54
C LYS A 798 27.54 15.28 12.80
N ASP A 799 26.41 14.63 13.09
CA ASP A 799 26.35 13.20 13.45
C ASP A 799 26.85 12.27 12.33
N PHE A 800 26.61 12.64 11.07
CA PHE A 800 27.02 11.84 9.90
C PHE A 800 28.26 12.37 9.17
N LYS A 801 28.91 13.42 9.70
CA LYS A 801 30.10 14.06 9.11
C LYS A 801 29.91 14.29 7.60
N LEU A 802 28.88 15.05 7.24
CA LEU A 802 28.56 15.39 5.85
C LEU A 802 29.63 16.33 5.25
N ASP A 803 29.61 16.49 3.91
CA ASP A 803 30.54 17.39 3.22
C ASP A 803 30.36 18.86 3.61
N ASP A 804 31.45 19.62 3.53
CA ASP A 804 31.52 21.04 3.92
C ASP A 804 30.48 21.89 3.18
N TYR A 805 30.26 21.61 1.89
CA TYR A 805 29.23 22.31 1.10
C TYR A 805 27.84 22.15 1.73
N THR A 806 27.47 20.92 2.10
CA THR A 806 26.16 20.64 2.71
C THR A 806 26.04 21.28 4.09
N TYR A 807 27.12 21.27 4.87
CA TYR A 807 27.15 21.89 6.19
C TYR A 807 27.02 23.41 6.12
N GLN A 808 27.89 24.08 5.35
CA GLN A 808 27.89 25.54 5.15
C GLN A 808 26.56 26.03 4.56
N ARG A 809 25.97 25.26 3.63
CA ARG A 809 24.66 25.60 3.07
C ARG A 809 23.57 25.59 4.14
N MET A 810 23.64 24.69 5.12
CA MET A 810 22.66 24.69 6.22
C MET A 810 22.86 25.85 7.19
N GLU A 811 24.11 26.22 7.51
CA GLU A 811 24.41 27.41 8.32
C GLU A 811 23.89 28.68 7.64
N LEU A 812 24.13 28.83 6.33
CA LEU A 812 23.61 29.95 5.55
C LEU A 812 22.07 30.00 5.56
N ILE A 813 21.39 28.85 5.49
CA ILE A 813 19.91 28.79 5.60
C ILE A 813 19.46 29.24 6.99
N GLU A 814 20.14 28.83 8.06
CA GLU A 814 19.86 29.27 9.43
C GLU A 814 20.03 30.79 9.58
N GLU A 815 21.10 31.36 9.04
CA GLU A 815 21.34 32.81 9.04
C GLU A 815 20.25 33.57 8.28
N TYR A 816 19.82 33.06 7.11
CA TYR A 816 18.72 33.67 6.36
C TYR A 816 17.39 33.62 7.09
N VAL A 817 17.06 32.49 7.72
CA VAL A 817 15.82 32.38 8.49
C VAL A 817 15.88 33.31 9.71
N THR A 818 17.02 33.35 10.40
CA THR A 818 17.21 34.21 11.58
C THR A 818 17.12 35.68 11.21
N SER A 819 17.82 36.13 10.15
CA SER A 819 17.79 37.54 9.72
C SER A 819 16.40 38.03 9.32
N LEU A 820 15.59 37.18 8.66
CA LEU A 820 14.26 37.57 8.17
C LEU A 820 13.15 37.44 9.23
N THR A 821 13.31 36.55 10.21
CA THR A 821 12.24 36.26 11.19
C THR A 821 12.49 36.87 12.56
N ASN A 822 13.72 37.26 12.88
CA ASN A 822 14.07 37.79 14.18
C ASN A 822 13.83 39.30 14.24
N ASN A 823 12.99 39.74 15.17
CA ASN A 823 12.74 41.16 15.41
C ASN A 823 13.62 41.63 16.58
N PRO A 824 14.62 42.51 16.35
CA PRO A 824 15.54 42.95 17.40
C PRO A 824 14.87 43.70 18.57
N ARG A 825 13.61 44.13 18.43
CA ARG A 825 12.84 44.78 19.52
C ARG A 825 12.19 43.79 20.51
N ILE A 826 12.20 42.49 20.21
CA ILE A 826 11.58 41.43 21.04
C ILE A 826 12.63 40.34 21.26
N LYS A 827 13.69 40.63 22.03
CA LYS A 827 14.67 39.62 22.46
C LYS A 827 14.33 39.15 23.86
N GLN A 828 13.98 37.87 23.99
CA GLN A 828 14.01 37.17 25.28
C GLN A 828 15.41 36.55 25.41
N GLN A 829 16.24 37.09 26.30
CA GLN A 829 17.58 36.55 26.57
C GLN A 829 17.48 35.35 27.50
N LYS A 830 18.32 34.33 27.27
CA LYS A 830 18.44 33.22 28.23
C LYS A 830 19.34 33.67 29.36
N LEU A 831 19.07 33.22 30.60
CA LEU A 831 19.92 33.52 31.74
C LEU A 831 21.39 33.11 31.49
N SER A 832 21.60 32.02 30.75
CA SER A 832 22.92 31.53 30.34
C SER A 832 23.68 32.43 29.38
N ASP A 833 23.03 33.43 28.77
CA ASP A 833 23.70 34.39 27.88
C ASP A 833 24.33 35.54 28.69
N PHE A 834 24.08 35.59 30.01
CA PHE A 834 24.61 36.59 30.95
C PHE A 834 25.74 36.06 31.83
N PHE A 835 25.95 34.75 31.87
CA PHE A 835 27.04 34.07 32.58
C PHE A 835 27.97 33.45 31.55
#